data_AF-A0A2W5H6U6-F1
#
_entry.id   AF-A0A2W5H6U6-F1
#
_cell.length_a   1.000
_cell.length_b   1.000
_cell.length_c   1.000
_cell.angle_alpha   90.00
_cell.angle_beta   90.00
_cell.angle_gamma   90.00
#
_symmetry.space_group_name_H-M   'P 1'
#
loop_
_entity.id
_entity.type
_entity.pdbx_description
1 polymer ?
#
loop_
_entity_poly.entity_id
_entity_poly.type
_entity_poly.pdbx_seq_one_letter_code
_entity_poly.pdbx_strand_id
1 'polypeptide(L)'
;LTLLIGFIFWGQFNQLADRLAEGHFDNKDNSTSMTKKNKDGSMSNNDRLNLTGGLNKGKTLVFVAHLNNFMEDGKTPNPLYFTAFYYNKFDPETQSFMADDSMPSNDLFRPNPSTIPLYFNKVDTTVIKNTKATLKRKIASAEVYKVAMSPEDFVAPSTSFLCQPISIPKEYQNQFKSAYRAQMWVSELNSAYFVYNSGTGSELEMFQEQRFALLRQSENYTNEDPAFMKYYTQYPQGESYEKISKLAHQIGDDKPTVMDKMLAIRDFFLEKDANGKTIFQYSDNPGLPGIPSANKLDYFLFQNKKGYCAYYAGATLMMLRSMGIPSRIVAGYMAVDRSNKNPGWYWFYADQAHAWVQVYFPGYGWMDFDTTVPDENTQQAPQPDGTPPLGNLQTYFVGDGTVTNINKQTKEVDIKLDHFIIQEKTFDANPKVEIKTDASQAKITIDTGSVDFSKLETGMHVTAASSAQTLKELKAPEGIQPNDLLQQLPNPVPVDEIKIVMPESQKKKDQLNDENAAKSATWANVVVVVVSILILLVILFYAAPYLIFQYLKSKAKKSLFYSYQAATYYLYQMGYSRQNDSPSNFAQKVDYTFGADYSQFSNIYQKYKYSKQELTADEQQFASQFLPSFIQKIKQKVPFKKRLVHFLNPFHTLNFFSKN
;
A
#
# COMPACT_ATOMS: atom_id res chain seq x y z
N LEU A 1 14.42 -30.50 -12.66
CA LEU A 1 13.91 -29.12 -12.49
C LEU A 1 14.26 -28.18 -13.65
N THR A 2 15.02 -28.61 -14.66
CA THR A 2 15.34 -27.75 -15.81
C THR A 2 14.88 -28.25 -17.18
N LEU A 3 14.28 -29.43 -17.21
CA LEU A 3 13.18 -29.74 -18.14
C LEU A 3 11.88 -28.99 -17.79
N LEU A 4 11.77 -28.39 -16.59
CA LEU A 4 10.67 -27.48 -16.24
C LEU A 4 10.92 -26.05 -16.76
N ILE A 5 12.16 -25.56 -16.76
CA ILE A 5 12.46 -24.17 -17.17
C ILE A 5 12.39 -23.98 -18.69
N GLY A 6 12.71 -25.01 -19.50
CA GLY A 6 12.48 -24.97 -20.96
C GLY A 6 10.99 -24.97 -21.34
N PHE A 7 10.14 -25.64 -20.55
CA PHE A 7 8.68 -25.59 -20.71
C PHE A 7 8.09 -24.28 -20.20
N ILE A 8 8.70 -23.67 -19.18
CA ILE A 8 8.31 -22.34 -18.67
C ILE A 8 8.65 -21.25 -19.69
N PHE A 9 9.81 -21.29 -20.35
CA PHE A 9 10.14 -20.29 -21.37
C PHE A 9 9.34 -20.44 -22.67
N TRP A 10 8.99 -21.66 -23.10
CA TRP A 10 8.17 -21.86 -24.29
C TRP A 10 6.67 -21.58 -24.04
N GLY A 11 6.17 -21.97 -22.86
CA GLY A 11 4.83 -21.60 -22.40
C GLY A 11 4.69 -20.09 -22.17
N GLN A 12 5.73 -19.42 -21.65
CA GLN A 12 5.70 -17.98 -21.43
C GLN A 12 5.82 -17.17 -22.71
N PHE A 13 6.48 -17.64 -23.78
CA PHE A 13 6.56 -16.86 -25.03
C PHE A 13 5.25 -16.89 -25.83
N ASN A 14 4.58 -18.05 -25.90
CA ASN A 14 3.24 -18.13 -26.48
C ASN A 14 2.19 -17.47 -25.58
N GLN A 15 2.29 -17.61 -24.25
CA GLN A 15 1.43 -16.84 -23.35
C GLN A 15 1.72 -15.34 -23.41
N LEU A 16 2.94 -14.86 -23.72
CA LEU A 16 3.18 -13.42 -23.87
C LEU A 16 2.54 -12.88 -25.15
N ALA A 17 2.58 -13.65 -26.24
CA ALA A 17 1.93 -13.30 -27.50
C ALA A 17 0.39 -13.38 -27.39
N ASP A 18 -0.14 -14.40 -26.71
CA ASP A 18 -1.58 -14.55 -26.47
C ASP A 18 -2.08 -13.57 -25.37
N ARG A 19 -1.27 -13.22 -24.35
CA ARG A 19 -1.61 -12.20 -23.32
C ARG A 19 -1.48 -10.76 -23.82
N LEU A 20 -0.74 -10.53 -24.92
CA LEU A 20 -0.77 -9.25 -25.64
C LEU A 20 -2.01 -9.15 -26.54
N ALA A 21 -2.59 -10.29 -26.95
CA ALA A 21 -3.82 -10.36 -27.74
C ALA A 21 -5.10 -10.40 -26.88
N GLU A 22 -5.03 -10.97 -25.66
CA GLU A 22 -6.14 -11.08 -24.71
C GLU A 22 -5.72 -10.47 -23.36
N GLY A 23 -6.18 -9.25 -23.09
CA GLY A 23 -5.74 -8.40 -21.97
C GLY A 23 -6.08 -8.90 -20.56
N HIS A 24 -5.49 -10.01 -20.14
CA HIS A 24 -5.56 -10.53 -18.77
C HIS A 24 -4.15 -10.78 -18.21
N PHE A 25 -3.71 -9.88 -17.33
CA PHE A 25 -2.54 -10.08 -16.47
C PHE A 25 -2.96 -10.73 -15.16
N ASP A 26 -2.38 -11.89 -14.88
CA ASP A 26 -2.58 -12.67 -13.65
C ASP A 26 -1.78 -12.07 -12.48
N ASN A 27 -2.46 -11.85 -11.36
CA ASN A 27 -2.02 -11.09 -10.19
C ASN A 27 -1.41 -12.05 -9.15
N LYS A 28 -0.08 -12.17 -9.07
CA LYS A 28 0.60 -12.85 -7.96
C LYS A 28 1.70 -11.96 -7.37
N ASP A 29 1.47 -11.57 -6.11
CA ASP A 29 2.38 -10.91 -5.17
C ASP A 29 2.95 -9.53 -5.52
N ASN A 30 2.06 -8.57 -5.81
CA ASN A 30 2.30 -7.14 -5.59
C ASN A 30 1.14 -6.53 -4.80
N SER A 31 1.05 -6.81 -3.50
CA SER A 31 0.07 -6.15 -2.61
C SER A 31 0.42 -4.67 -2.44
N THR A 32 -0.12 -3.86 -3.34
CA THR A 32 0.02 -2.41 -3.39
C THR A 32 -1.21 -1.80 -2.71
N SER A 33 -1.10 -1.59 -1.40
CA SER A 33 -2.16 -1.04 -0.53
C SER A 33 -1.57 0.07 0.35
N MET A 34 -2.40 1.04 0.72
CA MET A 34 -2.11 2.04 1.78
C MET A 34 -1.93 1.40 3.15
N THR A 35 -2.28 0.13 3.28
CA THR A 35 -1.98 -0.68 4.45
C THR A 35 -0.98 -1.76 4.10
N LYS A 36 0.00 -1.99 4.98
CA LYS A 36 0.92 -3.13 4.90
C LYS A 36 0.62 -4.07 6.07
N LYS A 37 0.54 -5.37 5.79
CA LYS A 37 0.42 -6.37 6.85
C LYS A 37 1.79 -6.62 7.46
N ASN A 38 1.91 -6.39 8.76
CA ASN A 38 3.12 -6.63 9.54
C ASN A 38 3.26 -8.13 9.86
N LYS A 39 4.46 -8.55 10.26
CA LYS A 39 4.76 -9.95 10.60
C LYS A 39 3.92 -10.46 11.79
N ASP A 40 3.57 -9.57 12.71
CA ASP A 40 2.70 -9.83 13.87
C ASP A 40 1.20 -9.88 13.50
N GLY A 41 0.86 -9.74 12.22
CA GLY A 41 -0.51 -9.72 11.72
C GLY A 41 -1.24 -8.39 11.91
N SER A 42 -0.63 -7.38 12.52
CA SER A 42 -1.15 -6.01 12.54
C SER A 42 -1.06 -5.36 11.16
N MET A 43 -1.77 -4.27 10.95
CA MET A 43 -1.72 -3.49 9.73
C MET A 43 -1.14 -2.11 10.01
N SER A 44 -0.14 -1.72 9.23
CA SER A 44 0.46 -0.40 9.30
C SER A 44 0.13 0.47 8.10
N ASN A 45 0.16 1.78 8.30
CA ASN A 45 0.01 2.72 7.19
C ASN A 45 1.26 2.67 6.29
N ASN A 46 1.06 2.75 4.98
CA ASN A 46 2.10 2.79 3.98
C ASN A 46 2.39 4.25 3.59
N ASP A 47 3.66 4.65 3.66
CA ASP A 47 4.16 6.01 3.43
C ASP A 47 4.49 6.30 1.96
N ARG A 48 4.16 5.37 1.06
CA ARG A 48 4.27 5.53 -0.40
C ARG A 48 2.89 5.52 -1.04
N LEU A 49 2.68 6.39 -2.03
CA LEU A 49 1.53 6.38 -2.95
C LEU A 49 1.54 5.16 -3.88
N ASN A 50 1.60 3.96 -3.32
CA ASN A 50 1.31 2.71 -4.02
C ASN A 50 -0.15 2.31 -3.77
N LEU A 51 -1.04 3.29 -3.78
CA LEU A 51 -2.47 3.08 -3.92
C LEU A 51 -2.65 2.44 -5.29
N THR A 52 -2.94 1.14 -5.37
CA THR A 52 -3.65 0.63 -6.53
C THR A 52 -5.07 0.35 -6.09
N GLY A 53 -6.02 0.43 -7.03
CA GLY A 53 -7.40 -0.01 -6.82
C GLY A 53 -7.54 -1.51 -6.58
N GLY A 54 -6.51 -2.20 -6.10
CA GLY A 54 -6.66 -3.53 -5.55
C GLY A 54 -7.45 -3.47 -4.24
N LEU A 55 -8.76 -3.19 -4.32
CA LEU A 55 -9.77 -3.64 -3.38
C LEU A 55 -9.77 -5.17 -3.37
N ASN A 56 -8.67 -5.77 -2.89
CA ASN A 56 -8.76 -7.11 -2.34
C ASN A 56 -9.68 -6.93 -1.13
N LYS A 57 -10.93 -7.37 -1.32
CA LYS A 57 -12.11 -7.29 -0.45
C LYS A 57 -11.85 -7.85 0.95
N GLY A 58 -10.94 -7.24 1.69
CA GLY A 58 -10.77 -7.41 3.10
C GLY A 58 -11.75 -6.48 3.78
N LYS A 59 -12.92 -6.99 4.15
CA LYS A 59 -13.84 -6.37 5.14
C LYS A 59 -13.21 -6.35 6.54
N THR A 60 -11.89 -6.19 6.62
CA THR A 60 -11.12 -6.21 7.85
C THR A 60 -11.29 -4.85 8.50
N LEU A 61 -11.97 -4.84 9.64
CA LEU A 61 -12.09 -3.66 10.48
C LEU A 61 -10.69 -3.28 10.99
N VAL A 62 -10.25 -2.07 10.69
CA VAL A 62 -8.93 -1.55 11.07
C VAL A 62 -9.01 -0.85 12.41
N PHE A 63 -9.98 0.06 12.54
CA PHE A 63 -10.28 0.80 13.76
C PHE A 63 -11.71 1.33 13.73
N VAL A 64 -12.19 1.75 14.90
CA VAL A 64 -13.46 2.44 15.09
C VAL A 64 -13.13 3.80 15.72
N ALA A 65 -13.82 4.85 15.34
CA ALA A 65 -13.62 6.16 15.96
C ALA A 65 -14.93 6.85 16.34
N HIS A 66 -14.93 7.53 17.48
CA HIS A 66 -15.93 8.50 17.86
C HIS A 66 -15.37 9.90 17.61
N LEU A 67 -15.93 10.61 16.64
CA LEU A 67 -15.57 11.98 16.32
C LEU A 67 -16.63 12.93 16.87
N ASN A 68 -16.24 13.72 17.87
CA ASN A 68 -17.04 14.82 18.38
C ASN A 68 -16.85 16.04 17.45
N ASN A 69 -17.56 16.02 16.33
CA ASN A 69 -17.67 17.14 15.41
C ASN A 69 -19.08 17.18 14.83
N PHE A 70 -19.84 18.20 15.20
CA PHE A 70 -21.23 18.38 14.79
C PHE A 70 -21.41 19.74 14.11
N MET A 71 -22.48 19.85 13.33
CA MET A 71 -22.96 21.12 12.78
C MET A 71 -23.45 22.05 13.91
N GLU A 72 -23.83 23.28 13.57
CA GLU A 72 -24.29 24.29 14.55
C GLU A 72 -25.53 23.84 15.36
N ASP A 73 -26.31 22.90 14.83
CA ASP A 73 -27.47 22.30 15.51
C ASP A 73 -27.09 21.39 16.69
N GLY A 74 -25.80 21.03 16.82
CA GLY A 74 -25.27 20.12 17.83
C GLY A 74 -25.74 18.67 17.71
N LYS A 75 -26.42 18.31 16.61
CA LYS A 75 -27.05 16.99 16.43
C LYS A 75 -26.60 16.32 15.15
N THR A 76 -26.42 17.07 14.08
CA THR A 76 -26.02 16.55 12.78
C THR A 76 -24.51 16.37 12.77
N PRO A 77 -23.99 15.14 12.59
CA PRO A 77 -22.55 14.91 12.50
C PRO A 77 -21.94 15.68 11.32
N ASN A 78 -20.77 16.25 11.53
CA ASN A 78 -19.92 16.77 10.47
C ASN A 78 -18.70 15.83 10.33
N PRO A 79 -18.75 14.81 9.47
CA PRO A 79 -17.65 13.88 9.29
C PRO A 79 -16.39 14.60 8.80
N LEU A 80 -15.24 14.12 9.26
CA LEU A 80 -13.92 14.51 8.77
C LEU A 80 -13.16 13.25 8.38
N TYR A 81 -12.33 13.35 7.35
CA TYR A 81 -11.45 12.25 6.97
C TYR A 81 -10.30 12.09 7.95
N PHE A 82 -9.88 10.85 8.19
CA PHE A 82 -8.80 10.53 9.11
C PHE A 82 -7.49 10.49 8.35
N THR A 83 -6.61 11.45 8.61
CA THR A 83 -5.32 11.62 7.94
C THR A 83 -4.27 10.68 8.53
N ALA A 84 -3.50 10.05 7.64
CA ALA A 84 -2.27 9.33 7.97
C ALA A 84 -1.03 10.08 7.47
N PHE A 85 -1.05 10.51 6.19
CA PHE A 85 0.09 11.17 5.55
C PHE A 85 -0.34 12.30 4.62
N TYR A 86 0.58 13.23 4.39
CA TYR A 86 0.54 14.17 3.28
C TYR A 86 1.54 13.75 2.20
N TYR A 87 1.10 13.83 0.95
CA TYR A 87 1.92 13.63 -0.24
C TYR A 87 1.97 14.94 -1.01
N ASN A 88 3.07 15.66 -0.85
CA ASN A 88 3.16 17.08 -1.20
C ASN A 88 4.40 17.42 -2.03
N LYS A 89 5.48 16.64 -1.93
CA LYS A 89 6.69 16.80 -2.74
C LYS A 89 6.61 15.97 -4.01
N PHE A 90 6.78 16.62 -5.16
CA PHE A 90 6.83 15.95 -6.44
C PHE A 90 8.24 15.41 -6.70
N ASP A 91 8.33 14.12 -7.03
CA ASP A 91 9.55 13.44 -7.43
C ASP A 91 9.60 13.30 -8.96
N PRO A 92 10.54 13.97 -9.64
CA PRO A 92 10.66 13.92 -11.09
C PRO A 92 11.09 12.56 -11.63
N GLU A 93 11.78 11.72 -10.85
CA GLU A 93 12.26 10.41 -11.30
C GLU A 93 11.11 9.41 -11.40
N THR A 94 10.32 9.32 -10.34
CA THR A 94 9.14 8.45 -10.29
C THR A 94 7.89 9.10 -10.88
N GLN A 95 7.97 10.40 -11.20
CA GLN A 95 6.86 11.26 -11.62
C GLN A 95 5.68 11.21 -10.65
N SER A 96 5.94 11.09 -9.35
CA SER A 96 4.91 10.88 -8.34
C SER A 96 5.07 11.80 -7.12
N PHE A 97 4.04 11.91 -6.30
CA PHE A 97 4.14 12.62 -5.02
C PHE A 97 4.62 11.68 -3.91
N MET A 98 5.48 12.19 -3.03
CA MET A 98 5.99 11.49 -1.86
C MET A 98 5.75 12.32 -0.60
N ALA A 99 5.78 11.63 0.55
CA ALA A 99 5.78 12.28 1.85
C ALA A 99 7.10 13.03 2.05
N ASP A 100 7.02 14.23 2.60
CA ASP A 100 8.18 15.09 2.88
C ASP A 100 8.07 15.68 4.28
N ASP A 101 8.81 15.11 5.23
CA ASP A 101 8.83 15.57 6.62
C ASP A 101 9.44 16.98 6.76
N SER A 102 10.16 17.47 5.75
CA SER A 102 10.78 18.80 5.71
C SER A 102 9.91 19.90 5.09
N MET A 103 8.62 19.61 4.86
CA MET A 103 7.69 20.55 4.23
C MET A 103 7.56 21.88 5.01
N PRO A 104 7.46 23.03 4.31
CA PRO A 104 7.24 24.30 4.97
C PRO A 104 5.87 24.33 5.66
N SER A 105 5.83 24.89 6.87
CA SER A 105 4.63 24.92 7.72
C SER A 105 4.02 23.52 7.91
N ASN A 106 4.86 22.54 8.28
CA ASN A 106 4.42 21.17 8.54
C ASN A 106 3.42 21.12 9.72
N ASP A 107 2.17 20.79 9.42
CA ASP A 107 1.05 20.63 10.37
C ASP A 107 0.63 19.14 10.52
N LEU A 108 1.50 18.20 10.14
CA LEU A 108 1.26 16.77 10.30
C LEU A 108 1.85 16.26 11.63
N PHE A 109 0.97 15.94 12.57
CA PHE A 109 1.35 15.34 13.84
C PHE A 109 1.40 13.81 13.77
N ARG A 110 2.58 13.23 14.03
CA ARG A 110 2.83 11.78 13.94
C ARG A 110 3.40 11.20 15.24
N PRO A 111 2.63 11.23 16.35
CA PRO A 111 3.05 10.58 17.59
C PRO A 111 3.07 9.06 17.42
N ASN A 112 3.83 8.37 18.26
CA ASN A 112 3.71 6.93 18.44
C ASN A 112 2.85 6.65 19.70
N PRO A 113 1.57 6.24 19.58
CA PRO A 113 0.70 6.04 20.75
C PRO A 113 1.20 4.94 21.71
N SER A 114 1.97 3.97 21.20
CA SER A 114 2.45 2.85 22.01
C SER A 114 3.50 3.28 23.04
N THR A 115 4.27 4.33 22.77
CA THR A 115 5.36 4.82 23.65
C THR A 115 4.92 5.92 24.60
N ILE A 116 3.69 6.43 24.47
CA ILE A 116 3.13 7.43 25.38
C ILE A 116 2.53 6.73 26.61
N PRO A 117 2.82 7.19 27.84
CA PRO A 117 2.17 6.71 29.05
C PRO A 117 0.64 6.82 29.00
N LEU A 118 -0.06 5.87 29.59
CA LEU A 118 -1.52 5.80 29.57
C LEU A 118 -2.14 7.05 30.25
N TYR A 119 -3.10 7.71 29.62
CA TYR A 119 -3.71 8.99 30.04
C TYR A 119 -2.81 10.22 30.03
N PHE A 120 -1.53 10.12 29.67
CA PHE A 120 -0.69 11.29 29.49
C PHE A 120 -0.73 11.81 28.06
N ASN A 121 -0.56 13.12 27.91
CA ASN A 121 -0.66 13.79 26.62
C ASN A 121 0.71 13.91 25.96
N LYS A 122 0.80 13.53 24.68
CA LYS A 122 1.81 14.07 23.78
C LYS A 122 1.18 15.23 23.01
N VAL A 123 1.79 16.41 23.08
CA VAL A 123 1.30 17.63 22.44
C VAL A 123 2.36 18.21 21.52
N ASP A 124 1.96 18.65 20.34
CA ASP A 124 2.77 19.47 19.43
C ASP A 124 1.99 20.73 19.03
N THR A 125 2.24 21.82 19.75
CA THR A 125 1.56 23.11 19.51
C THR A 125 2.04 23.80 18.23
N THR A 126 3.16 23.36 17.62
CA THR A 126 3.66 23.95 16.37
C THR A 126 2.68 23.72 15.23
N VAL A 127 1.96 22.59 15.26
CA VAL A 127 0.88 22.26 14.33
C VAL A 127 -0.13 23.39 14.25
N ILE A 128 -0.58 23.92 15.40
CA ILE A 128 -1.63 24.96 15.49
C ILE A 128 -1.22 26.21 14.71
N LYS A 129 0.06 26.60 14.80
CA LYS A 129 0.61 27.73 14.05
C LYS A 129 0.77 27.38 12.56
N ASN A 130 1.25 26.18 12.26
CA ASN A 130 1.57 25.73 10.92
C ASN A 130 0.33 25.47 10.05
N THR A 131 -0.84 25.23 10.65
CA THR A 131 -2.12 25.18 9.90
C THR A 131 -2.43 26.48 9.17
N LYS A 132 -1.88 27.61 9.64
CA LYS A 132 -2.17 28.98 9.20
C LYS A 132 -3.67 29.34 9.26
N ALA A 133 -4.50 28.54 9.92
CA ALA A 133 -5.92 28.83 10.13
C ALA A 133 -6.06 29.86 11.25
N THR A 134 -6.55 31.06 10.94
CA THR A 134 -6.81 32.15 11.89
C THR A 134 -8.29 32.42 12.18
N LEU A 135 -9.17 32.01 11.27
CA LEU A 135 -10.61 32.26 11.26
C LEU A 135 -11.42 30.97 11.43
N LYS A 136 -12.66 31.10 11.93
CA LYS A 136 -13.71 30.05 11.93
C LYS A 136 -13.18 28.67 12.34
N ARG A 137 -12.59 28.58 13.53
CA ARG A 137 -11.87 27.39 13.98
C ARG A 137 -12.36 26.96 15.35
N LYS A 138 -12.46 25.63 15.52
CA LYS A 138 -12.93 24.98 16.75
C LYS A 138 -12.06 23.78 17.06
N ILE A 139 -12.07 23.38 18.34
CA ILE A 139 -11.44 22.13 18.75
C ILE A 139 -12.44 21.01 18.53
N ALA A 140 -12.04 20.01 17.74
CA ALA A 140 -12.72 18.73 17.66
C ALA A 140 -11.90 17.66 18.39
N SER A 141 -12.57 16.61 18.86
CA SER A 141 -11.91 15.47 19.50
C SER A 141 -12.33 14.17 18.84
N ALA A 142 -11.38 13.25 18.70
CA ALA A 142 -11.64 11.91 18.21
C ALA A 142 -11.13 10.88 19.22
N GLU A 143 -11.93 9.87 19.54
CA GLU A 143 -11.48 8.68 20.27
C GLU A 143 -11.35 7.54 19.27
N VAL A 144 -10.15 6.99 19.13
CA VAL A 144 -9.81 5.96 18.15
C VAL A 144 -9.51 4.65 18.85
N TYR A 145 -10.28 3.63 18.53
CA TYR A 145 -10.17 2.27 19.06
C TYR A 145 -9.62 1.34 17.97
N LYS A 146 -8.38 0.87 18.15
CA LYS A 146 -7.66 0.06 17.16
C LYS A 146 -8.09 -1.41 17.22
N VAL A 147 -8.37 -2.00 16.06
CA VAL A 147 -8.72 -3.43 15.90
C VAL A 147 -7.55 -4.16 15.23
N ALA A 148 -7.31 -3.87 13.95
CA ALA A 148 -6.19 -4.44 13.19
C ALA A 148 -5.01 -3.47 13.03
N MET A 149 -5.21 -2.17 13.29
CA MET A 149 -4.15 -1.15 13.22
C MET A 149 -2.99 -1.45 14.16
N SER A 150 -1.77 -1.18 13.70
CA SER A 150 -0.54 -1.28 14.48
C SER A 150 -0.56 -0.38 15.73
N PRO A 151 0.06 -0.83 16.85
CA PRO A 151 0.38 -0.01 18.02
C PRO A 151 0.92 1.39 17.72
N GLU A 152 1.81 1.47 16.74
CA GLU A 152 2.65 2.65 16.53
C GLU A 152 1.98 3.68 15.64
N ASP A 153 1.04 3.23 14.81
CA ASP A 153 0.39 4.10 13.83
C ASP A 153 -0.64 5.03 14.49
N PHE A 154 -0.66 6.28 14.04
CA PHE A 154 -1.59 7.29 14.48
C PHE A 154 -2.41 7.78 13.29
N VAL A 155 -3.71 7.92 13.49
CA VAL A 155 -4.64 8.51 12.53
C VAL A 155 -5.61 9.42 13.28
N ALA A 156 -5.82 10.60 12.74
CA ALA A 156 -6.81 11.55 13.23
C ALA A 156 -7.15 12.50 12.09
N PRO A 157 -8.27 13.25 12.15
CA PRO A 157 -8.45 14.38 11.26
C PRO A 157 -7.22 15.28 11.21
N SER A 158 -6.99 15.88 10.03
CA SER A 158 -5.88 16.81 9.80
C SER A 158 -5.81 17.88 10.89
N THR A 159 -4.62 18.40 11.17
CA THR A 159 -4.35 19.39 12.22
C THR A 159 -4.52 18.90 13.65
N SER A 160 -4.55 17.57 13.86
CA SER A 160 -4.40 16.99 15.19
C SER A 160 -3.09 17.44 15.82
N PHE A 161 -3.13 17.84 17.09
CA PHE A 161 -1.96 18.35 17.81
C PHE A 161 -1.75 17.65 19.16
N LEU A 162 -2.68 16.77 19.55
CA LEU A 162 -2.64 16.04 20.82
C LEU A 162 -2.96 14.57 20.58
N CYS A 163 -2.23 13.69 21.26
CA CYS A 163 -2.53 12.27 21.37
C CYS A 163 -2.40 11.84 22.83
N GLN A 164 -3.43 11.18 23.33
CA GLN A 164 -3.51 10.65 24.70
C GLN A 164 -3.97 9.20 24.62
N PRO A 165 -3.13 8.20 24.89
CA PRO A 165 -3.58 6.82 25.02
C PRO A 165 -4.62 6.71 26.14
N ILE A 166 -5.68 5.94 25.92
CA ILE A 166 -6.76 5.71 26.89
C ILE A 166 -7.00 4.21 27.04
N SER A 167 -7.56 3.80 28.18
CA SER A 167 -7.93 2.40 28.39
C SER A 167 -9.12 2.00 27.55
N ILE A 168 -9.24 0.69 27.30
CA ILE A 168 -10.42 0.10 26.67
C ILE A 168 -11.36 -0.41 27.77
N PRO A 169 -12.67 -0.08 27.72
CA PRO A 169 -13.64 -0.60 28.68
C PRO A 169 -13.64 -2.14 28.70
N LYS A 170 -13.83 -2.74 29.89
CA LYS A 170 -13.60 -4.18 30.14
C LYS A 170 -14.35 -5.08 29.15
N GLU A 171 -15.58 -4.71 28.83
CA GLU A 171 -16.46 -5.41 27.90
C GLU A 171 -15.96 -5.43 26.44
N TYR A 172 -15.08 -4.50 26.05
CA TYR A 172 -14.55 -4.38 24.68
C TYR A 172 -13.07 -4.77 24.55
N GLN A 173 -12.42 -5.22 25.64
CA GLN A 173 -10.99 -5.55 25.65
C GLN A 173 -10.60 -6.76 24.77
N ASN A 174 -11.58 -7.57 24.36
CA ASN A 174 -11.37 -8.68 23.41
C ASN A 174 -11.51 -8.23 21.95
N GLN A 175 -12.12 -7.07 21.70
CA GLN A 175 -12.38 -6.53 20.37
C GLN A 175 -11.30 -5.52 19.95
N PHE A 176 -10.88 -4.66 20.88
CA PHE A 176 -9.89 -3.62 20.61
C PHE A 176 -8.55 -3.94 21.26
N LYS A 177 -7.47 -3.58 20.57
CA LYS A 177 -6.09 -3.81 21.04
C LYS A 177 -5.55 -2.63 21.84
N SER A 178 -5.88 -1.41 21.42
CA SER A 178 -5.57 -0.17 22.14
C SER A 178 -6.51 0.94 21.71
N ALA A 179 -6.52 2.04 22.49
CA ALA A 179 -7.26 3.23 22.14
C ALA A 179 -6.48 4.50 22.48
N TYR A 180 -6.83 5.59 21.82
CA TYR A 180 -6.30 6.92 22.14
C TYR A 180 -7.33 8.00 21.81
N ARG A 181 -7.26 9.10 22.54
CA ARG A 181 -7.93 10.35 22.25
C ARG A 181 -6.98 11.27 21.49
N ALA A 182 -7.49 11.88 20.44
CA ALA A 182 -6.85 12.94 19.68
C ALA A 182 -7.64 14.24 19.81
N GLN A 183 -6.94 15.38 19.79
CA GLN A 183 -7.56 16.70 19.63
C GLN A 183 -6.95 17.41 18.43
N MET A 184 -7.81 18.11 17.69
CA MET A 184 -7.47 18.77 16.43
C MET A 184 -8.08 20.17 16.38
N TRP A 185 -7.36 21.09 15.73
CA TRP A 185 -7.78 22.47 15.51
C TRP A 185 -8.35 22.61 14.10
N VAL A 186 -9.64 22.30 13.94
CA VAL A 186 -10.28 22.22 12.62
C VAL A 186 -11.02 23.50 12.28
N SER A 187 -11.07 23.82 10.99
CA SER A 187 -12.01 24.84 10.52
C SER A 187 -13.44 24.34 10.65
N GLU A 188 -14.35 25.22 11.08
CA GLU A 188 -15.79 25.02 11.06
C GLU A 188 -16.31 24.76 9.64
N LEU A 189 -15.57 25.23 8.63
CA LEU A 189 -15.88 25.04 7.22
C LEU A 189 -15.29 23.76 6.64
N ASN A 190 -14.49 23.00 7.40
CA ASN A 190 -13.97 21.73 6.91
C ASN A 190 -15.04 20.64 7.05
N SER A 191 -15.15 19.80 6.02
CA SER A 191 -16.15 18.74 5.96
C SER A 191 -15.76 17.69 4.92
N ALA A 192 -16.02 16.42 5.26
CA ALA A 192 -15.94 15.30 4.32
C ALA A 192 -17.06 15.32 3.26
N TYR A 193 -18.09 16.15 3.42
CA TYR A 193 -19.12 16.33 2.42
C TYR A 193 -18.56 17.13 1.23
N PHE A 194 -18.47 16.51 0.04
CA PHE A 194 -18.18 17.22 -1.21
C PHE A 194 -18.79 16.50 -2.42
N VAL A 195 -18.07 15.53 -3.03
CA VAL A 195 -18.66 14.60 -4.00
C VAL A 195 -19.27 13.40 -3.27
N TYR A 196 -18.47 12.75 -2.42
CA TYR A 196 -18.95 11.72 -1.51
C TYR A 196 -19.80 12.31 -0.39
N ASN A 197 -20.69 11.47 0.15
CA ASN A 197 -21.57 11.77 1.28
C ASN A 197 -22.50 12.99 1.06
N SER A 198 -22.66 13.49 -0.16
CA SER A 198 -23.49 14.64 -0.55
C SER A 198 -25.01 14.42 -0.38
N GLY A 199 -25.40 13.62 0.61
CA GLY A 199 -26.73 13.07 0.83
C GLY A 199 -27.87 14.06 0.59
N THR A 200 -28.99 13.52 0.14
CA THR A 200 -30.18 14.27 -0.22
C THR A 200 -30.86 14.81 1.04
N GLY A 201 -30.82 16.12 1.23
CA GLY A 201 -31.49 16.80 2.34
C GLY A 201 -31.20 18.31 2.30
N SER A 202 -32.25 19.13 2.44
CA SER A 202 -32.15 20.59 2.34
C SER A 202 -31.14 21.19 3.31
N GLU A 203 -30.98 20.62 4.50
CA GLU A 203 -30.06 21.14 5.52
C GLU A 203 -28.58 20.97 5.12
N LEU A 204 -28.22 19.82 4.52
CA LEU A 204 -26.85 19.58 4.07
C LEU A 204 -26.50 20.42 2.83
N GLU A 205 -27.46 20.59 1.93
CA GLU A 205 -27.32 21.48 0.77
C GLU A 205 -27.09 22.93 1.23
N MET A 206 -27.92 23.42 2.17
CA MET A 206 -27.75 24.75 2.76
C MET A 206 -26.39 24.91 3.44
N PHE A 207 -25.93 23.92 4.22
CA PHE A 207 -24.61 23.96 4.84
C PHE A 207 -23.49 24.09 3.79
N GLN A 208 -23.55 23.31 2.71
CA GLN A 208 -22.54 23.36 1.65
C GLN A 208 -22.57 24.69 0.90
N GLU A 209 -23.75 25.23 0.60
CA GLU A 209 -23.88 26.56 0.00
C GLU A 209 -23.30 27.66 0.88
N GLN A 210 -23.58 27.63 2.19
CA GLN A 210 -23.01 28.57 3.17
C GLN A 210 -21.49 28.42 3.26
N ARG A 211 -21.00 27.17 3.34
CA ARG A 211 -19.56 26.86 3.33
C ARG A 211 -18.89 27.47 2.11
N PHE A 212 -19.44 27.24 0.91
CA PHE A 212 -18.86 27.77 -0.33
C PHE A 212 -18.96 29.31 -0.38
N ALA A 213 -20.06 29.90 0.07
CA ALA A 213 -20.22 31.35 0.14
C ALA A 213 -19.18 32.00 1.07
N LEU A 214 -18.82 31.36 2.18
CA LEU A 214 -17.77 31.83 3.08
C LEU A 214 -16.37 31.63 2.49
N LEU A 215 -16.09 30.49 1.87
CA LEU A 215 -14.79 30.23 1.24
C LEU A 215 -14.53 31.14 0.03
N ARG A 216 -15.57 31.62 -0.67
CA ARG A 216 -15.46 32.66 -1.70
C ARG A 216 -14.93 33.99 -1.18
N GLN A 217 -15.10 34.27 0.12
CA GLN A 217 -14.63 35.50 0.77
C GLN A 217 -13.16 35.41 1.21
N SER A 218 -12.51 34.27 1.00
CA SER A 218 -11.09 34.10 1.30
C SER A 218 -10.25 35.14 0.57
N GLU A 219 -9.24 35.67 1.26
CA GLU A 219 -8.26 36.56 0.66
C GLU A 219 -7.49 35.84 -0.46
N ASN A 220 -6.90 36.63 -1.35
CA ASN A 220 -5.94 36.11 -2.32
C ASN A 220 -4.60 35.77 -1.64
N TYR A 221 -3.70 35.14 -2.37
CA TYR A 221 -2.42 34.65 -1.84
C TYR A 221 -1.32 35.71 -1.75
N THR A 222 -1.61 37.01 -1.93
CA THR A 222 -0.56 38.05 -2.03
C THR A 222 0.25 38.24 -0.75
N ASN A 223 -0.37 38.00 0.41
CA ASN A 223 0.26 38.13 1.72
C ASN A 223 0.88 36.82 2.24
N GLU A 224 0.84 35.75 1.45
CA GLU A 224 1.39 34.46 1.86
C GLU A 224 2.90 34.40 1.67
N ASP A 225 3.55 33.60 2.51
CA ASP A 225 4.99 33.36 2.45
C ASP A 225 5.39 32.83 1.04
N PRO A 226 6.30 33.51 0.32
CA PRO A 226 6.76 33.05 -1.00
C PRO A 226 7.33 31.63 -1.00
N ALA A 227 7.99 31.19 0.08
CA ALA A 227 8.53 29.83 0.18
C ALA A 227 7.40 28.79 0.31
N PHE A 228 6.37 29.11 1.09
CA PHE A 228 5.14 28.31 1.18
C PHE A 228 4.45 28.20 -0.18
N MET A 229 4.22 29.35 -0.84
CA MET A 229 3.58 29.39 -2.15
C MET A 229 4.37 28.55 -3.16
N LYS A 230 5.68 28.80 -3.30
CA LYS A 230 6.54 28.07 -4.23
C LYS A 230 6.48 26.55 -4.03
N TYR A 231 6.44 26.09 -2.78
CA TYR A 231 6.39 24.66 -2.46
C TYR A 231 5.03 24.05 -2.82
N TYR A 232 3.94 24.65 -2.35
CA TYR A 232 2.60 24.08 -2.50
C TYR A 232 1.95 24.37 -3.87
N THR A 233 2.56 25.21 -4.71
CA THR A 233 2.19 25.42 -6.11
C THR A 233 3.24 24.88 -7.08
N GLN A 234 4.23 24.10 -6.60
CA GLN A 234 5.25 23.53 -7.48
C GLN A 234 4.59 22.70 -8.59
N TYR A 235 4.92 23.03 -9.84
CA TYR A 235 4.36 22.39 -11.03
C TYR A 235 5.47 21.84 -11.95
N PRO A 236 5.42 20.55 -12.34
CA PRO A 236 6.40 19.96 -13.26
C PRO A 236 6.28 20.49 -14.69
N GLN A 237 7.34 20.30 -15.49
CA GLN A 237 7.36 20.65 -16.92
C GLN A 237 7.18 19.40 -17.79
N GLY A 238 6.62 19.56 -18.99
CA GLY A 238 6.46 18.51 -20.00
C GLY A 238 5.08 18.50 -20.68
N GLU A 239 4.99 17.90 -21.86
CA GLU A 239 3.79 17.96 -22.72
C GLU A 239 2.51 17.51 -22.00
N SER A 240 2.57 16.38 -21.27
CA SER A 240 1.43 15.85 -20.51
C SER A 240 0.95 16.84 -19.43
N TYR A 241 1.89 17.53 -18.77
CA TYR A 241 1.55 18.55 -17.76
C TYR A 241 0.98 19.82 -18.43
N GLU A 242 1.52 20.23 -19.57
CA GLU A 242 0.97 21.37 -20.31
C GLU A 242 -0.48 21.13 -20.75
N LYS A 243 -0.85 19.90 -21.14
CA LYS A 243 -2.24 19.55 -21.45
C LYS A 243 -3.15 19.69 -20.24
N ILE A 244 -2.72 19.17 -19.08
CA ILE A 244 -3.47 19.28 -17.82
C ILE A 244 -3.61 20.75 -17.41
N SER A 245 -2.54 21.54 -17.54
CA SER A 245 -2.55 22.98 -17.27
C SER A 245 -3.54 23.72 -18.19
N LYS A 246 -3.51 23.44 -19.50
CA LYS A 246 -4.47 24.01 -20.46
C LYS A 246 -5.92 23.68 -20.10
N LEU A 247 -6.20 22.42 -19.74
CA LEU A 247 -7.53 22.02 -19.27
C LEU A 247 -7.95 22.81 -18.02
N ALA A 248 -7.05 22.92 -17.03
CA ALA A 248 -7.32 23.64 -15.78
C ALA A 248 -7.66 25.11 -16.03
N HIS A 249 -6.88 25.79 -16.88
CA HIS A 249 -7.12 27.18 -17.27
C HIS A 249 -8.41 27.33 -18.08
N GLN A 250 -8.72 26.39 -18.98
CA GLN A 250 -9.98 26.40 -19.75
C GLN A 250 -11.23 26.35 -18.87
N ILE A 251 -11.22 25.56 -17.79
CA ILE A 251 -12.38 25.41 -16.90
C ILE A 251 -12.38 26.40 -15.73
N GLY A 252 -11.22 27.00 -15.42
CA GLY A 252 -11.00 27.76 -14.19
C GLY A 252 -10.76 29.26 -14.36
N ASP A 253 -10.29 29.75 -15.51
CA ASP A 253 -9.88 31.16 -15.65
C ASP A 253 -11.06 32.15 -15.61
N ASP A 254 -12.25 31.72 -16.03
CA ASP A 254 -13.48 32.51 -15.94
C ASP A 254 -14.09 32.51 -14.52
N LYS A 255 -13.53 31.73 -13.58
CA LYS A 255 -14.02 31.62 -12.21
C LYS A 255 -13.32 32.63 -11.30
N PRO A 256 -14.08 33.47 -10.57
CA PRO A 256 -13.51 34.62 -9.86
C PRO A 256 -12.75 34.22 -8.59
N THR A 257 -13.12 33.11 -7.94
CA THR A 257 -12.56 32.70 -6.65
C THR A 257 -11.94 31.30 -6.71
N VAL A 258 -11.06 31.00 -5.75
CA VAL A 258 -10.48 29.65 -5.56
C VAL A 258 -11.58 28.60 -5.38
N MET A 259 -12.63 28.95 -4.62
CA MET A 259 -13.76 28.05 -4.39
C MET A 259 -14.52 27.79 -5.69
N ASP A 260 -14.77 28.80 -6.52
CA ASP A 260 -15.45 28.61 -7.81
C ASP A 260 -14.62 27.78 -8.80
N LYS A 261 -13.29 27.91 -8.77
CA LYS A 261 -12.37 27.04 -9.52
C LYS A 261 -12.45 25.59 -9.04
N MET A 262 -12.52 25.36 -7.74
CA MET A 262 -12.70 24.03 -7.17
C MET A 262 -14.07 23.42 -7.54
N LEU A 263 -15.14 24.22 -7.56
CA LEU A 263 -16.45 23.79 -8.04
C LEU A 263 -16.43 23.45 -9.54
N ALA A 264 -15.73 24.22 -10.36
CA ALA A 264 -15.58 23.91 -11.79
C ALA A 264 -14.86 22.56 -12.02
N ILE A 265 -13.80 22.26 -11.25
CA ILE A 265 -13.12 20.96 -11.29
C ILE A 265 -14.07 19.83 -10.84
N ARG A 266 -14.84 20.05 -9.77
CA ARG A 266 -15.85 19.08 -9.32
C ARG A 266 -16.87 18.80 -10.42
N ASP A 267 -17.42 19.85 -11.02
CA ASP A 267 -18.47 19.76 -12.03
C ASP A 267 -17.94 19.08 -13.31
N PHE A 268 -16.68 19.31 -13.67
CA PHE A 268 -15.99 18.59 -14.75
C PHE A 268 -15.94 17.07 -14.50
N PHE A 269 -15.62 16.62 -13.29
CA PHE A 269 -15.63 15.18 -12.98
C PHE A 269 -17.05 14.60 -12.88
N LEU A 270 -18.04 15.42 -12.56
CA LEU A 270 -19.46 15.02 -12.48
C LEU A 270 -20.22 15.16 -13.80
N GLU A 271 -19.56 15.59 -14.88
CA GLU A 271 -20.17 15.75 -16.20
C GLU A 271 -20.82 14.45 -16.66
N LYS A 272 -22.02 14.55 -17.23
CA LYS A 272 -22.81 13.41 -17.69
C LYS A 272 -22.84 13.34 -19.21
N ASP A 273 -22.83 12.13 -19.75
CA ASP A 273 -23.03 11.88 -21.16
C ASP A 273 -24.51 12.05 -21.59
N ALA A 274 -24.79 11.88 -22.88
CA ALA A 274 -26.14 11.99 -23.44
C ALA A 274 -27.15 10.99 -22.83
N ASN A 275 -26.68 9.93 -22.17
CA ASN A 275 -27.51 8.93 -21.50
C ASN A 275 -27.67 9.21 -19.99
N GLY A 276 -27.14 10.34 -19.50
CA GLY A 276 -27.20 10.72 -18.10
C GLY A 276 -26.19 9.99 -17.20
N LYS A 277 -25.23 9.26 -17.77
CA LYS A 277 -24.18 8.56 -17.02
C LYS A 277 -22.97 9.47 -16.81
N THR A 278 -22.39 9.47 -15.62
CA THR A 278 -21.16 10.23 -15.36
C THR A 278 -20.03 9.75 -16.28
N ILE A 279 -19.41 10.71 -16.97
CA ILE A 279 -18.35 10.50 -17.96
C ILE A 279 -17.11 9.88 -17.30
N PHE A 280 -16.74 10.41 -16.14
CA PHE A 280 -15.68 9.84 -15.31
C PHE A 280 -16.22 8.74 -14.43
N GLN A 281 -15.51 7.62 -14.37
CA GLN A 281 -15.93 6.43 -13.65
C GLN A 281 -14.87 6.00 -12.65
N TYR A 282 -15.31 5.52 -11.51
CA TYR A 282 -14.44 4.82 -10.59
C TYR A 282 -14.02 3.47 -11.20
N SER A 283 -12.73 3.15 -11.16
CA SER A 283 -12.22 1.85 -11.58
C SER A 283 -11.00 1.43 -10.78
N ASP A 284 -11.10 0.25 -10.19
CA ASP A 284 -10.03 -0.45 -9.48
C ASP A 284 -8.88 -0.90 -10.40
N ASN A 285 -9.18 -1.06 -11.69
CA ASN A 285 -8.23 -1.39 -12.73
C ASN A 285 -8.31 -0.36 -13.87
N PRO A 286 -7.61 0.78 -13.74
CA PRO A 286 -7.62 1.82 -14.76
C PRO A 286 -6.80 1.46 -16.03
N GLY A 287 -6.22 0.24 -16.10
CA GLY A 287 -5.50 -0.26 -17.27
C GLY A 287 -4.00 0.07 -17.31
N LEU A 288 -3.52 1.00 -16.47
CA LEU A 288 -2.09 1.27 -16.28
C LEU A 288 -1.70 1.04 -14.81
N PRO A 289 -0.98 -0.04 -14.45
CA PRO A 289 -0.64 -0.36 -13.07
C PRO A 289 0.41 0.62 -12.47
N GLY A 290 0.32 0.89 -11.16
CA GLY A 290 1.29 1.69 -10.36
C GLY A 290 0.92 3.17 -10.15
N ILE A 291 1.77 3.93 -9.47
CA ILE A 291 1.58 5.34 -9.06
C ILE A 291 1.17 6.25 -10.23
N PRO A 292 0.23 7.21 -10.08
CA PRO A 292 -0.17 8.13 -11.16
C PRO A 292 0.97 9.07 -11.55
N SER A 293 1.72 8.69 -12.57
CA SER A 293 2.68 9.56 -13.25
C SER A 293 1.97 10.55 -14.18
N ALA A 294 2.69 11.54 -14.70
CA ALA A 294 2.19 12.49 -15.72
C ALA A 294 1.37 11.80 -16.82
N ASN A 295 1.94 10.72 -17.37
CA ASN A 295 1.36 9.98 -18.49
C ASN A 295 0.08 9.24 -18.09
N LYS A 296 -0.05 8.85 -16.83
CA LYS A 296 -1.26 8.21 -16.32
C LYS A 296 -2.36 9.20 -16.03
N LEU A 297 -2.03 10.39 -15.53
CA LEU A 297 -3.00 11.47 -15.37
C LEU A 297 -3.51 11.97 -16.72
N ASP A 298 -2.62 12.10 -17.72
CA ASP A 298 -3.00 12.42 -19.11
C ASP A 298 -3.94 11.35 -19.70
N TYR A 299 -3.56 10.07 -19.59
CA TYR A 299 -4.42 8.96 -20.02
C TYR A 299 -5.78 8.97 -19.31
N PHE A 300 -5.79 9.27 -18.01
CA PHE A 300 -7.01 9.35 -17.21
C PHE A 300 -7.94 10.48 -17.66
N LEU A 301 -7.41 11.70 -17.78
CA LEU A 301 -8.21 12.88 -18.08
C LEU A 301 -8.72 12.90 -19.52
N PHE A 302 -7.90 12.46 -20.47
CA PHE A 302 -8.17 12.68 -21.90
C PHE A 302 -8.55 11.41 -22.67
N GLN A 303 -8.32 10.22 -22.12
CA GLN A 303 -8.54 8.97 -22.85
C GLN A 303 -9.51 8.02 -22.15
N ASN A 304 -9.12 7.38 -21.04
CA ASN A 304 -9.90 6.29 -20.46
C ASN A 304 -11.04 6.76 -19.53
N LYS A 305 -10.92 7.95 -18.93
CA LYS A 305 -11.85 8.54 -17.93
C LYS A 305 -12.20 7.60 -16.78
N LYS A 306 -11.29 6.68 -16.45
CA LYS A 306 -11.44 5.62 -15.44
C LYS A 306 -10.26 5.63 -14.49
N GLY A 307 -10.53 5.82 -13.20
CA GLY A 307 -9.49 5.94 -12.16
C GLY A 307 -10.04 5.62 -10.78
N TYR A 308 -9.16 5.41 -9.80
CA TYR A 308 -9.50 5.34 -8.39
C TYR A 308 -9.11 6.64 -7.67
N CYS A 309 -9.32 6.72 -6.36
CA CYS A 309 -9.14 7.95 -5.56
C CYS A 309 -7.82 8.71 -5.82
N ALA A 310 -6.69 8.03 -5.93
CA ALA A 310 -5.41 8.70 -6.19
C ALA A 310 -5.32 9.38 -7.57
N TYR A 311 -6.03 8.87 -8.59
CA TYR A 311 -6.09 9.50 -9.91
C TYR A 311 -6.87 10.82 -9.86
N TYR A 312 -8.04 10.81 -9.20
CA TYR A 312 -8.84 12.01 -9.00
C TYR A 312 -8.09 13.03 -8.16
N ALA A 313 -7.51 12.61 -7.02
CA ALA A 313 -6.75 13.50 -6.16
C ALA A 313 -5.52 14.08 -6.88
N GLY A 314 -4.77 13.24 -7.62
CA GLY A 314 -3.61 13.68 -8.40
C GLY A 314 -3.97 14.65 -9.52
N ALA A 315 -5.03 14.37 -10.28
CA ALA A 315 -5.51 15.23 -11.34
C ALA A 315 -5.98 16.59 -10.80
N THR A 316 -6.80 16.58 -9.76
CA THR A 316 -7.28 17.80 -9.08
C THR A 316 -6.12 18.63 -8.56
N LEU A 317 -5.16 18.02 -7.87
CA LEU A 317 -3.99 18.73 -7.37
C LEU A 317 -3.18 19.34 -8.52
N MET A 318 -2.95 18.62 -9.61
CA MET A 318 -2.21 19.18 -10.76
C MET A 318 -2.96 20.35 -11.41
N MET A 319 -4.28 20.26 -11.58
CA MET A 319 -5.08 21.37 -12.11
C MET A 319 -5.05 22.60 -11.19
N LEU A 320 -5.13 22.41 -9.87
CA LEU A 320 -5.04 23.51 -8.90
C LEU A 320 -3.65 24.16 -8.90
N ARG A 321 -2.58 23.36 -8.84
CA ARG A 321 -1.21 23.88 -8.82
C ARG A 321 -0.84 24.61 -10.10
N SER A 322 -1.33 24.18 -11.27
CA SER A 322 -1.09 24.91 -12.52
C SER A 322 -1.73 26.31 -12.51
N MET A 323 -2.85 26.48 -11.80
CA MET A 323 -3.50 27.77 -11.58
C MET A 323 -2.90 28.57 -10.40
N GLY A 324 -1.78 28.12 -9.82
CA GLY A 324 -1.12 28.79 -8.68
C GLY A 324 -1.86 28.64 -7.35
N ILE A 325 -2.72 27.63 -7.22
CA ILE A 325 -3.50 27.37 -5.99
C ILE A 325 -2.74 26.37 -5.10
N PRO A 326 -2.35 26.75 -3.87
CA PRO A 326 -1.63 25.86 -2.97
C PRO A 326 -2.49 24.66 -2.58
N SER A 327 -2.00 23.46 -2.88
CA SER A 327 -2.72 22.21 -2.67
C SER A 327 -1.79 21.05 -2.30
N ARG A 328 -2.32 20.04 -1.61
CA ARG A 328 -1.60 18.81 -1.24
C ARG A 328 -2.51 17.58 -1.32
N ILE A 329 -1.94 16.42 -1.64
CA ILE A 329 -2.67 15.16 -1.51
C ILE A 329 -2.59 14.73 -0.05
N VAL A 330 -3.72 14.27 0.48
CA VAL A 330 -3.82 13.65 1.78
C VAL A 330 -4.22 12.20 1.57
N ALA A 331 -3.62 11.31 2.35
CA ALA A 331 -4.02 9.92 2.37
C ALA A 331 -4.31 9.46 3.79
N GLY A 332 -5.25 8.55 3.91
CA GLY A 332 -5.73 8.03 5.18
C GLY A 332 -7.01 7.25 4.98
N TYR A 333 -8.03 7.54 5.77
CA TYR A 333 -9.30 6.81 5.75
C TYR A 333 -10.49 7.75 5.52
N MET A 334 -11.29 7.42 4.50
CA MET A 334 -12.52 8.13 4.20
C MET A 334 -13.58 7.81 5.26
N ALA A 335 -14.09 8.85 5.91
CA ALA A 335 -15.27 8.72 6.76
C ALA A 335 -16.50 8.62 5.85
N VAL A 336 -17.18 7.48 5.88
CA VAL A 336 -18.50 7.32 5.29
C VAL A 336 -19.49 7.43 6.43
N ASP A 337 -20.37 8.41 6.36
CA ASP A 337 -21.39 8.60 7.39
C ASP A 337 -22.39 7.44 7.34
N ARG A 338 -22.36 6.60 8.37
CA ARG A 338 -23.28 5.49 8.61
C ARG A 338 -23.95 5.62 9.98
N SER A 339 -23.93 6.84 10.53
CA SER A 339 -24.16 7.11 11.95
C SER A 339 -25.64 7.21 12.34
N ASN A 340 -26.56 6.77 11.48
CA ASN A 340 -28.01 6.85 11.71
C ASN A 340 -28.48 6.25 13.05
N LYS A 341 -27.73 5.29 13.61
CA LYS A 341 -27.98 4.70 14.95
C LYS A 341 -27.04 5.23 16.04
N ASN A 342 -25.86 5.71 15.68
CA ASN A 342 -24.81 6.15 16.61
C ASN A 342 -24.10 7.39 16.05
N PRO A 343 -24.73 8.58 16.16
CA PRO A 343 -24.16 9.84 15.65
C PRO A 343 -22.72 10.05 16.13
N GLY A 344 -21.82 10.45 15.22
CA GLY A 344 -20.41 10.68 15.53
C GLY A 344 -19.53 9.41 15.56
N TRP A 345 -20.08 8.20 15.44
CA TRP A 345 -19.30 6.96 15.36
C TRP A 345 -19.07 6.49 13.93
N TYR A 346 -17.83 6.08 13.63
CA TYR A 346 -17.37 5.66 12.32
C TYR A 346 -16.56 4.37 12.40
N TRP A 347 -16.80 3.45 11.47
CA TRP A 347 -16.06 2.19 11.34
C TRP A 347 -15.20 2.25 10.10
N PHE A 348 -13.90 1.99 10.27
CA PHE A 348 -12.90 2.11 9.21
C PHE A 348 -12.34 0.76 8.85
N TYR A 349 -12.63 0.34 7.63
CA TYR A 349 -12.19 -0.91 7.02
C TYR A 349 -10.98 -0.67 6.11
N ALA A 350 -10.23 -1.73 5.82
CA ALA A 350 -9.00 -1.64 5.03
C ALA A 350 -9.26 -1.12 3.61
N ASP A 351 -10.44 -1.41 3.06
CA ASP A 351 -10.91 -0.93 1.75
C ASP A 351 -11.36 0.53 1.74
N GLN A 352 -11.50 1.17 2.91
CA GLN A 352 -11.77 2.61 3.03
C GLN A 352 -10.51 3.46 3.09
N ALA A 353 -9.34 2.86 2.86
CA ALA A 353 -8.13 3.63 2.62
C ALA A 353 -8.32 4.50 1.38
N HIS A 354 -8.08 5.80 1.52
CA HIS A 354 -8.52 6.80 0.56
C HIS A 354 -7.50 7.92 0.40
N ALA A 355 -7.56 8.60 -0.74
CA ALA A 355 -6.77 9.79 -1.04
C ALA A 355 -7.67 10.90 -1.56
N TRP A 356 -7.43 12.13 -1.08
CA TRP A 356 -8.17 13.33 -1.43
C TRP A 356 -7.21 14.52 -1.52
N VAL A 357 -7.72 15.70 -1.89
CA VAL A 357 -6.93 16.93 -1.97
C VAL A 357 -7.30 17.85 -0.83
N GLN A 358 -6.29 18.50 -0.25
CA GLN A 358 -6.48 19.68 0.55
C GLN A 358 -6.10 20.93 -0.21
N VAL A 359 -6.92 21.97 -0.09
CA VAL A 359 -6.71 23.28 -0.67
C VAL A 359 -6.55 24.30 0.44
N TYR A 360 -5.54 25.15 0.34
CA TYR A 360 -5.28 26.19 1.32
C TYR A 360 -6.07 27.46 1.00
N PHE A 361 -6.80 27.96 2.00
CA PHE A 361 -7.53 29.22 1.98
C PHE A 361 -6.92 30.17 3.03
N PRO A 362 -6.33 31.32 2.64
CA PRO A 362 -5.77 32.28 3.58
C PRO A 362 -6.74 32.62 4.71
N GLY A 363 -6.23 32.57 5.94
CA GLY A 363 -7.03 32.77 7.15
C GLY A 363 -7.90 31.58 7.56
N TYR A 364 -8.35 30.73 6.65
CA TYR A 364 -9.18 29.57 6.97
C TYR A 364 -8.39 28.25 7.10
N GLY A 365 -7.18 28.19 6.55
CA GLY A 365 -6.31 27.02 6.59
C GLY A 365 -6.57 26.00 5.48
N TRP A 366 -6.17 24.75 5.71
CA TRP A 366 -6.37 23.63 4.78
C TRP A 366 -7.79 23.07 4.86
N MET A 367 -8.43 22.92 3.70
CA MET A 367 -9.79 22.38 3.56
C MET A 367 -9.78 21.12 2.70
N ASP A 368 -10.51 20.10 3.14
CA ASP A 368 -10.67 18.84 2.40
C ASP A 368 -11.63 19.00 1.22
N PHE A 369 -11.17 18.54 0.05
CA PHE A 369 -11.96 18.39 -1.18
C PHE A 369 -11.69 17.03 -1.81
N ASP A 370 -12.75 16.24 -1.94
CA ASP A 370 -12.69 14.92 -2.54
C ASP A 370 -13.48 14.89 -3.84
N THR A 371 -12.77 14.96 -4.96
CA THR A 371 -13.32 14.96 -6.32
C THR A 371 -13.58 13.57 -6.88
N THR A 372 -13.37 12.53 -6.07
CA THR A 372 -13.53 11.15 -6.52
C THR A 372 -15.00 10.84 -6.77
N VAL A 373 -15.33 10.41 -7.98
CA VAL A 373 -16.69 9.99 -8.35
C VAL A 373 -17.02 8.65 -7.68
N PRO A 374 -18.22 8.47 -7.09
CA PRO A 374 -18.63 7.20 -6.50
C PRO A 374 -18.66 6.07 -7.54
N ASP A 375 -18.30 4.86 -7.11
CA ASP A 375 -18.51 3.67 -7.93
C ASP A 375 -19.98 3.26 -7.91
N GLU A 376 -20.64 3.33 -9.06
CA GLU A 376 -22.03 2.89 -9.25
C GLU A 376 -22.23 1.40 -8.91
N ASN A 377 -21.16 0.59 -8.94
CA ASN A 377 -21.22 -0.86 -8.69
C ASN A 377 -20.75 -1.26 -7.28
N THR A 378 -20.31 -0.31 -6.45
CA THR A 378 -19.87 -0.64 -5.09
C THR A 378 -21.08 -0.99 -4.24
N GLN A 379 -21.23 -2.29 -3.95
CA GLN A 379 -22.04 -2.74 -2.83
C GLN A 379 -21.41 -2.18 -1.57
N GLN A 380 -22.12 -1.29 -0.88
CA GLN A 380 -21.69 -0.79 0.42
C GLN A 380 -21.31 -1.99 1.30
N ALA A 381 -20.14 -1.92 1.94
CA ALA A 381 -19.77 -2.89 2.96
C ALA A 381 -20.95 -3.03 3.94
N PRO A 382 -21.27 -4.26 4.41
CA PRO A 382 -22.39 -4.49 5.31
C PRO A 382 -22.43 -3.42 6.40
N GLN A 383 -23.62 -2.87 6.64
CA GLN A 383 -23.84 -1.94 7.75
C GLN A 383 -23.22 -2.58 9.00
N PRO A 384 -22.31 -1.89 9.72
CA PRO A 384 -21.76 -2.45 10.93
C PRO A 384 -22.93 -2.77 11.87
N ASP A 385 -23.04 -4.05 12.20
CA ASP A 385 -23.83 -4.55 13.33
C ASP A 385 -23.18 -4.18 14.68
N GLY A 386 -21.99 -3.59 14.63
CA GLY A 386 -21.18 -3.24 15.78
C GLY A 386 -21.86 -2.22 16.69
N THR A 387 -22.13 -2.65 17.93
CA THR A 387 -22.34 -1.73 19.03
C THR A 387 -21.03 -0.96 19.23
N PRO A 388 -21.02 0.39 19.17
CA PRO A 388 -19.81 1.15 19.47
C PRO A 388 -19.31 0.82 20.87
N PRO A 389 -18.02 1.06 21.19
CA PRO A 389 -17.55 1.01 22.56
C PRO A 389 -18.24 2.09 23.40
N LEU A 390 -19.43 1.76 23.90
CA LEU A 390 -20.25 2.61 24.74
C LEU A 390 -19.88 2.33 26.18
N GLY A 391 -19.01 3.16 26.75
CA GLY A 391 -18.63 3.03 28.14
C GLY A 391 -17.78 4.21 28.58
N ASN A 392 -18.26 4.95 29.58
CA ASN A 392 -17.43 5.93 30.26
C ASN A 392 -16.54 5.19 31.26
N LEU A 393 -15.33 4.79 30.84
CA LEU A 393 -14.33 4.35 31.79
C LEU A 393 -13.76 5.58 32.50
N GLN A 394 -14.42 6.00 33.58
CA GLN A 394 -13.89 7.08 34.41
C GLN A 394 -12.72 6.54 35.23
N THR A 395 -11.51 6.84 34.77
CA THR A 395 -10.28 6.52 35.51
C THR A 395 -10.07 7.57 36.60
N TYR A 396 -10.01 7.13 37.85
CA TYR A 396 -9.89 8.01 39.00
C TYR A 396 -8.44 8.27 39.40
N PHE A 397 -7.56 7.29 39.15
CA PHE A 397 -6.14 7.38 39.45
C PHE A 397 -5.30 6.79 38.32
N VAL A 398 -4.19 7.44 38.01
CA VAL A 398 -3.13 6.91 37.14
C VAL A 398 -1.79 7.19 37.79
N GLY A 399 -0.97 6.17 37.99
CA GLY A 399 0.42 6.32 38.43
C GLY A 399 1.38 5.94 37.32
N ASP A 400 2.28 6.84 36.94
CA ASP A 400 3.34 6.59 35.97
C ASP A 400 4.71 6.60 36.66
N GLY A 401 5.51 5.57 36.44
CA GLY A 401 6.83 5.47 37.07
C GLY A 401 7.52 4.14 36.87
N THR A 402 8.52 3.85 37.72
CA THR A 402 9.37 2.66 37.59
C THR A 402 9.00 1.58 38.61
N VAL A 403 8.90 0.33 38.17
CA VAL A 403 8.68 -0.82 39.05
C VAL A 403 9.91 -1.05 39.94
N THR A 404 9.72 -1.08 41.25
CA THR A 404 10.79 -1.31 42.24
C THR A 404 10.78 -2.74 42.77
N ASN A 405 9.60 -3.31 42.96
CA ASN A 405 9.43 -4.65 43.52
C ASN A 405 8.14 -5.31 43.01
N ILE A 406 8.15 -6.65 42.93
CA ILE A 406 7.03 -7.46 42.41
C ILE A 406 6.84 -8.68 43.31
N ASN A 407 5.66 -8.81 43.91
CA ASN A 407 5.24 -10.01 44.61
C ASN A 407 4.38 -10.88 43.68
N LYS A 408 4.94 -11.98 43.18
CA LYS A 408 4.26 -12.86 42.21
C LYS A 408 3.11 -13.66 42.83
N GLN A 409 3.12 -13.87 44.15
CA GLN A 409 2.09 -14.64 44.87
C GLN A 409 0.85 -13.78 45.13
N THR A 410 1.04 -12.56 45.63
CA THR A 410 -0.07 -11.62 45.91
C THR A 410 -0.45 -10.79 44.69
N LYS A 411 0.36 -10.83 43.62
CA LYS A 411 0.26 -9.94 42.45
C LYS A 411 0.32 -8.46 42.84
N GLU A 412 1.10 -8.13 43.86
CA GLU A 412 1.39 -6.74 44.21
C GLU A 412 2.61 -6.22 43.44
N VAL A 413 2.53 -4.96 43.01
CA VAL A 413 3.63 -4.27 42.29
C VAL A 413 3.89 -2.95 42.99
N ASP A 414 5.12 -2.76 43.45
CA ASP A 414 5.57 -1.48 44.01
C ASP A 414 6.10 -0.61 42.86
N ILE A 415 5.60 0.63 42.77
CA ILE A 415 5.90 1.57 41.69
C ILE A 415 6.40 2.88 42.31
N LYS A 416 7.60 3.28 41.92
CA LYS A 416 8.17 4.58 42.24
C LYS A 416 7.72 5.60 41.21
N LEU A 417 6.81 6.48 41.61
CA LEU A 417 6.12 7.42 40.73
C LEU A 417 7.05 8.55 40.26
N ASP A 418 6.92 8.86 38.98
CA ASP A 418 7.43 10.06 38.33
C ASP A 418 6.31 11.11 38.23
N HIS A 419 5.15 10.66 37.75
CA HIS A 419 3.95 11.48 37.57
C HIS A 419 2.70 10.69 37.98
N PHE A 420 1.63 11.40 38.33
CA PHE A 420 0.34 10.75 38.57
C PHE A 420 -0.83 11.65 38.20
N ILE A 421 -2.00 11.05 38.01
CA ILE A 421 -3.25 11.74 37.69
C ILE A 421 -4.29 11.36 38.74
N ILE A 422 -4.99 12.37 39.28
CA ILE A 422 -6.18 12.19 40.12
C ILE A 422 -7.29 13.08 39.58
N GLN A 423 -8.46 12.50 39.29
CA GLN A 423 -9.63 13.23 38.76
C GLN A 423 -9.25 14.20 37.61
N GLU A 424 -8.50 13.69 36.63
CA GLU A 424 -8.04 14.41 35.43
C GLU A 424 -6.93 15.47 35.64
N LYS A 425 -6.51 15.73 36.88
CA LYS A 425 -5.38 16.62 37.17
C LYS A 425 -4.07 15.85 37.23
N THR A 426 -3.09 16.28 36.45
CA THR A 426 -1.73 15.72 36.45
C THR A 426 -0.85 16.39 37.51
N PHE A 427 -0.04 15.59 38.21
CA PHE A 427 0.90 16.00 39.25
C PHE A 427 2.27 15.36 39.03
N ASP A 428 3.31 16.08 39.42
CA ASP A 428 4.69 15.57 39.47
C ASP A 428 5.00 15.04 40.87
N ALA A 429 5.56 13.84 40.97
CA ALA A 429 6.00 13.27 42.24
C ALA A 429 7.44 13.73 42.54
N ASN A 430 7.59 14.89 43.20
CA ASN A 430 8.89 15.41 43.61
C ASN A 430 8.92 15.74 45.12
N PRO A 431 9.67 14.97 45.96
CA PRO A 431 10.49 13.82 45.59
C PRO A 431 9.63 12.62 45.13
N LYS A 432 10.24 11.71 44.37
CA LYS A 432 9.55 10.49 43.89
C LYS A 432 9.02 9.67 45.07
N VAL A 433 7.75 9.31 45.03
CA VAL A 433 7.06 8.53 46.06
C VAL A 433 6.80 7.13 45.56
N GLU A 434 6.99 6.14 46.42
CA GLU A 434 6.69 4.74 46.12
C GLU A 434 5.27 4.40 46.59
N ILE A 435 4.48 3.82 45.69
CA ILE A 435 3.15 3.30 45.99
C ILE A 435 3.15 1.79 45.79
N LYS A 436 2.35 1.10 46.60
CA LYS A 436 2.06 -0.32 46.40
C LYS A 436 0.74 -0.46 45.65
N THR A 437 0.71 -1.27 44.60
CA THR A 437 -0.48 -1.53 43.79
C THR A 437 -0.90 -3.00 43.87
N ASP A 438 -2.21 -3.25 43.88
CA ASP A 438 -2.80 -4.59 43.74
C ASP A 438 -3.18 -4.80 42.27
N ALA A 439 -2.37 -5.60 41.59
CA ALA A 439 -2.52 -5.94 40.19
C ALA A 439 -3.23 -7.28 39.98
N SER A 440 -3.90 -7.82 41.00
CA SER A 440 -4.54 -9.14 40.94
C SER A 440 -5.62 -9.24 39.85
N GLN A 441 -6.31 -8.14 39.59
CA GLN A 441 -7.32 -7.97 38.54
C GLN A 441 -6.81 -7.16 37.33
N ALA A 442 -5.54 -6.74 37.34
CA ALA A 442 -5.01 -5.86 36.31
C ALA A 442 -4.72 -6.59 35.01
N LYS A 443 -5.11 -5.99 33.89
CA LYS A 443 -4.61 -6.38 32.57
C LYS A 443 -3.22 -5.78 32.37
N ILE A 444 -2.24 -6.63 32.10
CA ILE A 444 -0.87 -6.17 31.80
C ILE A 444 -0.72 -6.04 30.29
N THR A 445 -0.31 -4.87 29.82
CA THR A 445 -0.17 -4.58 28.39
C THR A 445 1.25 -4.13 28.05
N ILE A 446 1.75 -4.60 26.90
CA ILE A 446 2.95 -4.05 26.24
C ILE A 446 2.49 -3.66 24.84
N ASP A 447 2.75 -2.41 24.45
CA ASP A 447 2.30 -1.85 23.17
C ASP A 447 0.78 -1.89 23.00
N THR A 448 0.26 -2.93 22.34
CA THR A 448 -1.19 -3.20 22.22
C THR A 448 -1.55 -4.65 22.50
N GLY A 449 -0.61 -5.43 23.04
CA GLY A 449 -0.80 -6.83 23.36
C GLY A 449 -1.01 -7.00 24.85
N SER A 450 -1.99 -7.82 25.24
CA SER A 450 -2.06 -8.32 26.61
C SER A 450 -0.93 -9.31 26.81
N VAL A 451 -0.18 -9.14 27.90
CA VAL A 451 0.88 -10.06 28.30
C VAL A 451 0.56 -10.68 29.66
N ASP A 452 1.23 -11.78 29.96
CA ASP A 452 1.14 -12.41 31.27
C ASP A 452 1.84 -11.53 32.33
N PHE A 453 1.36 -11.58 33.57
CA PHE A 453 1.93 -10.86 34.71
C PHE A 453 3.43 -11.16 34.91
N SER A 454 3.88 -12.36 34.56
CA SER A 454 5.29 -12.77 34.61
C SER A 454 6.23 -11.93 33.74
N LYS A 455 5.71 -11.13 32.80
CA LYS A 455 6.49 -10.21 31.96
C LYS A 455 6.86 -8.90 32.65
N LEU A 456 6.26 -8.59 33.80
CA LEU A 456 6.72 -7.46 34.60
C LEU A 456 8.04 -7.81 35.29
N GLU A 457 8.99 -6.88 35.21
CA GLU A 457 10.29 -6.98 35.86
C GLU A 457 10.62 -5.67 36.58
N THR A 458 11.38 -5.77 37.68
CA THR A 458 11.92 -4.60 38.37
C THR A 458 12.77 -3.77 37.41
N GLY A 459 12.61 -2.45 37.46
CA GLY A 459 13.28 -1.50 36.59
C GLY A 459 12.50 -1.15 35.31
N MET A 460 11.39 -1.82 35.02
CA MET A 460 10.52 -1.44 33.90
C MET A 460 9.76 -0.14 34.22
N HIS A 461 9.60 0.73 33.22
CA HIS A 461 8.69 1.87 33.28
C HIS A 461 7.27 1.37 32.99
N VAL A 462 6.34 1.67 33.89
CA VAL A 462 4.94 1.31 33.76
C VAL A 462 4.03 2.50 34.04
N THR A 463 2.83 2.44 33.47
CA THR A 463 1.69 3.27 33.85
C THR A 463 0.59 2.37 34.40
N ALA A 464 0.16 2.58 35.63
CA ALA A 464 -0.91 1.84 36.30
C ALA A 464 -2.16 2.71 36.40
N ALA A 465 -3.28 2.26 35.82
CA ALA A 465 -4.55 2.97 35.83
C ALA A 465 -5.60 2.24 36.67
N SER A 466 -6.41 3.01 37.40
CA SER A 466 -7.48 2.51 38.25
C SER A 466 -8.79 3.26 38.05
N SER A 467 -9.84 2.48 37.84
CA SER A 467 -11.24 2.89 37.82
C SER A 467 -11.99 2.39 39.06
N ALA A 468 -11.28 1.95 40.10
CA ALA A 468 -11.88 1.41 41.31
C ALA A 468 -12.79 2.42 42.01
N GLN A 469 -14.00 2.00 42.40
CA GLN A 469 -14.99 2.87 43.04
C GLN A 469 -14.50 3.47 44.36
N THR A 470 -13.58 2.80 45.06
CA THR A 470 -12.92 3.30 46.27
C THR A 470 -12.13 4.59 46.04
N LEU A 471 -11.69 4.85 44.80
CA LEU A 471 -10.95 6.06 44.43
C LEU A 471 -11.85 7.18 43.90
N LYS A 472 -13.17 6.92 43.71
CA LYS A 472 -14.12 7.89 43.16
C LYS A 472 -14.21 9.17 43.99
N GLU A 473 -14.14 9.03 45.31
CA GLU A 473 -14.29 10.14 46.26
C GLU A 473 -12.99 10.93 46.48
N LEU A 474 -11.87 10.47 45.93
CA LEU A 474 -10.56 11.12 46.08
C LEU A 474 -10.56 12.45 45.34
N LYS A 475 -10.68 13.56 46.07
CA LYS A 475 -10.69 14.91 45.50
C LYS A 475 -9.30 15.50 45.47
N ALA A 476 -9.00 16.23 44.39
CA ALA A 476 -7.80 17.03 44.26
C ALA A 476 -8.14 18.54 44.31
N PRO A 477 -8.46 19.11 45.50
CA PRO A 477 -8.71 20.54 45.66
C PRO A 477 -7.45 21.36 45.37
N GLU A 478 -7.65 22.62 44.97
CA GLU A 478 -6.54 23.52 44.64
C GLU A 478 -5.63 23.78 45.86
N GLY A 479 -4.30 23.71 45.66
CA GLY A 479 -3.31 24.05 46.68
C GLY A 479 -2.87 22.92 47.62
N ILE A 480 -3.47 21.72 47.53
CA ILE A 480 -2.95 20.55 48.26
C ILE A 480 -1.61 20.10 47.68
N GLN A 481 -0.68 19.70 48.55
CA GLN A 481 0.61 19.14 48.13
C GLN A 481 0.43 17.75 47.51
N PRO A 482 1.12 17.44 46.40
CA PRO A 482 1.01 16.14 45.72
C PRO A 482 1.19 14.92 46.65
N ASN A 483 2.11 15.01 47.61
CA ASN A 483 2.40 13.91 48.54
C ASN A 483 1.24 13.62 49.51
N ASP A 484 0.45 14.63 49.89
CA ASP A 484 -0.69 14.46 50.80
C ASP A 484 -1.86 13.76 50.09
N LEU A 485 -1.96 13.90 48.75
CA LEU A 485 -2.93 13.16 47.94
C LEU A 485 -2.57 11.67 47.87
N LEU A 486 -1.28 11.36 47.73
CA LEU A 486 -0.82 9.98 47.67
C LEU A 486 -1.03 9.21 48.98
N GLN A 487 -0.98 9.89 50.13
CA GLN A 487 -1.28 9.29 51.43
C GLN A 487 -2.76 8.90 51.62
N GLN A 488 -3.66 9.50 50.86
CA GLN A 488 -5.10 9.18 50.89
C GLN A 488 -5.44 7.96 50.03
N LEU A 489 -4.48 7.44 49.26
CA LEU A 489 -4.69 6.27 48.44
C LEU A 489 -4.81 5.01 49.31
N PRO A 490 -5.67 4.04 48.92
CA PRO A 490 -5.66 2.71 49.49
C PRO A 490 -4.27 2.07 49.37
N ASN A 491 -3.88 1.25 50.34
CA ASN A 491 -2.60 0.53 50.31
C ASN A 491 -2.86 -0.96 50.54
N PRO A 492 -2.78 -1.82 49.51
CA PRO A 492 -2.38 -1.51 48.13
C PRO A 492 -3.47 -0.77 47.32
N VAL A 493 -3.06 0.03 46.32
CA VAL A 493 -3.95 0.71 45.37
C VAL A 493 -4.49 -0.33 44.39
N PRO A 494 -5.81 -0.57 44.31
CA PRO A 494 -6.35 -1.49 43.32
C PRO A 494 -6.17 -0.90 41.92
N VAL A 495 -5.62 -1.66 40.97
CA VAL A 495 -5.42 -1.21 39.57
C VAL A 495 -6.07 -2.17 38.58
N ASP A 496 -6.65 -1.62 37.51
CA ASP A 496 -7.35 -2.37 36.47
C ASP A 496 -6.48 -2.63 35.24
N GLU A 497 -5.47 -1.80 35.00
CA GLU A 497 -4.56 -1.90 33.86
C GLU A 497 -3.16 -1.44 34.25
N ILE A 498 -2.14 -2.19 33.84
CA ILE A 498 -0.74 -1.79 33.91
C ILE A 498 -0.17 -1.87 32.49
N LYS A 499 0.19 -0.73 31.92
CA LYS A 499 0.88 -0.62 30.65
C LYS A 499 2.38 -0.53 30.89
N ILE A 500 3.16 -1.45 30.33
CA ILE A 500 4.62 -1.34 30.27
C ILE A 500 4.96 -0.38 29.12
N VAL A 501 5.67 0.70 29.46
CA VAL A 501 6.03 1.76 28.51
C VAL A 501 7.48 1.57 28.10
N MET A 502 7.70 1.21 26.83
CA MET A 502 9.05 1.06 26.29
C MET A 502 9.53 2.38 25.66
N PRO A 503 10.74 2.85 26.00
CA PRO A 503 11.32 4.04 25.36
C PRO A 503 11.51 3.81 23.85
N GLU A 504 11.28 4.85 23.04
CA GLU A 504 11.46 4.78 21.57
C GLU A 504 12.86 4.29 21.15
N SER A 505 13.90 4.66 21.90
CA SER A 505 15.28 4.26 21.62
C SER A 505 15.52 2.77 21.82
N GLN A 506 14.82 2.14 22.76
CA GLN A 506 14.90 0.71 23.03
C GLN A 506 14.12 -0.08 21.98
N LYS A 507 12.92 0.38 21.62
CA LYS A 507 12.15 -0.19 20.51
C LYS A 507 12.92 -0.21 19.19
N LYS A 508 13.58 0.89 18.83
CA LYS A 508 14.41 0.95 17.61
C LYS A 508 15.57 -0.06 17.65
N LYS A 509 16.19 -0.28 18.81
CA LYS A 509 17.26 -1.28 18.98
C LYS A 509 16.75 -2.71 18.86
N ASP A 510 15.61 -3.03 19.49
CA ASP A 510 15.05 -4.37 19.45
C ASP A 510 14.55 -4.72 18.04
N GLN A 511 13.92 -3.77 17.33
CA GLN A 511 13.57 -3.92 15.91
C GLN A 511 14.81 -4.16 15.03
N LEU A 512 15.90 -3.43 15.25
CA LEU A 512 17.17 -3.63 14.52
C LEU A 512 17.81 -4.99 14.83
N ASN A 513 17.73 -5.45 16.07
CA ASN A 513 18.27 -6.75 16.49
C ASN A 513 17.48 -7.91 15.86
N ASP A 514 16.15 -7.83 15.83
CA ASP A 514 15.29 -8.83 15.19
C ASP A 514 15.51 -8.89 13.67
N GLU A 515 15.70 -7.74 13.01
CA GLU A 515 16.06 -7.70 11.59
C GLU A 515 17.44 -8.30 11.31
N ASN A 516 18.42 -8.05 12.17
CA ASN A 516 19.79 -8.56 12.01
C ASN A 516 19.88 -10.07 12.31
N ALA A 517 19.13 -10.56 13.29
CA ALA A 517 19.01 -11.99 13.59
C ALA A 517 18.35 -12.77 12.43
N ALA A 518 17.37 -12.17 11.75
CA ALA A 518 16.73 -12.76 10.58
C ALA A 518 17.65 -12.82 9.34
N LYS A 519 18.56 -11.85 9.17
CA LYS A 519 19.48 -11.75 8.02
C LYS A 519 20.68 -12.71 8.11
N SER A 520 21.18 -13.01 9.32
CA SER A 520 22.38 -13.85 9.49
C SER A 520 22.15 -15.33 9.18
N ALA A 521 20.93 -15.85 9.40
CA ALA A 521 20.57 -17.24 9.13
C ALA A 521 20.27 -17.54 7.64
N THR A 522 19.94 -16.52 6.82
CA THR A 522 19.49 -16.72 5.43
C THR A 522 20.62 -16.72 4.41
N TRP A 523 21.70 -15.95 4.64
CA TRP A 523 22.73 -15.74 3.61
C TRP A 523 23.50 -17.03 3.25
N ALA A 524 23.78 -17.89 4.24
CA ALA A 524 24.44 -19.18 4.01
C ALA A 524 23.62 -20.12 3.11
N ASN A 525 22.29 -20.15 3.29
CA ASN A 525 21.38 -20.96 2.48
C ASN A 525 21.22 -20.40 1.05
N VAL A 526 21.23 -19.07 0.90
CA VAL A 526 21.15 -18.42 -0.42
C VAL A 526 22.37 -18.75 -1.28
N VAL A 527 23.58 -18.74 -0.71
CA VAL A 527 24.81 -19.08 -1.46
C VAL A 527 24.76 -20.52 -1.99
N VAL A 528 24.33 -21.49 -1.18
CA VAL A 528 24.22 -22.90 -1.60
C VAL A 528 23.19 -23.07 -2.72
N VAL A 529 22.05 -22.38 -2.63
CA VAL A 529 21.00 -22.43 -3.65
C VAL A 529 21.50 -21.80 -4.96
N VAL A 530 22.15 -20.64 -4.90
CA VAL A 530 22.69 -19.96 -6.09
C VAL A 530 23.75 -20.82 -6.79
N VAL A 531 24.67 -21.43 -6.04
CA VAL A 531 25.69 -22.32 -6.61
C VAL A 531 25.03 -23.55 -7.25
N SER A 532 24.03 -24.13 -6.61
CA SER A 532 23.29 -25.28 -7.15
C SER A 532 22.54 -24.94 -8.45
N ILE A 533 21.94 -23.74 -8.53
CA ILE A 533 21.28 -23.24 -9.74
C ILE A 533 22.30 -23.02 -10.86
N LEU A 534 23.45 -22.43 -10.57
CA LEU A 534 24.51 -22.19 -11.55
C LEU A 534 25.04 -23.52 -12.14
N ILE A 535 25.28 -24.53 -11.29
CA ILE A 535 25.70 -25.86 -11.74
C ILE A 535 24.64 -26.48 -12.66
N LEU A 536 23.36 -26.38 -12.28
CA LEU A 536 22.25 -26.91 -13.06
C LEU A 536 22.14 -26.21 -14.43
N LEU A 537 22.32 -24.88 -14.49
CA LEU A 537 22.31 -24.10 -15.72
C LEU A 537 23.43 -24.51 -16.68
N VAL A 538 24.64 -24.73 -16.15
CA VAL A 538 25.78 -25.22 -16.94
C VAL A 538 25.49 -26.60 -17.54
N ILE A 539 24.95 -27.53 -16.74
CA ILE A 539 24.61 -28.89 -17.23
C ILE A 539 23.62 -28.83 -18.40
N LEU A 540 22.60 -27.97 -18.32
CA LEU A 540 21.62 -27.85 -19.40
C LEU A 540 22.16 -27.19 -20.63
N PHE A 541 23.01 -26.17 -20.46
CA PHE A 541 23.60 -25.46 -21.56
C PHE A 541 24.35 -26.45 -22.48
N TYR A 542 25.08 -27.40 -21.89
CA TYR A 542 25.76 -28.46 -22.62
C TYR A 542 24.85 -29.63 -23.06
N ALA A 543 23.74 -29.89 -22.36
CA ALA A 543 22.77 -30.93 -22.76
C ALA A 543 21.76 -30.48 -23.83
N ALA A 544 21.56 -29.17 -24.00
CA ALA A 544 20.55 -28.60 -24.88
C ALA A 544 20.63 -29.09 -26.33
N PRO A 545 21.81 -29.19 -26.98
CA PRO A 545 21.89 -29.65 -28.37
C PRO A 545 21.35 -31.07 -28.57
N TYR A 546 21.59 -31.94 -27.59
CA TYR A 546 21.11 -33.32 -27.58
C TYR A 546 19.60 -33.38 -27.33
N LEU A 547 19.09 -32.60 -26.37
CA LEU A 547 17.65 -32.53 -26.08
C LEU A 547 16.85 -32.01 -27.28
N ILE A 548 17.36 -30.98 -27.96
CA ILE A 548 16.75 -30.44 -29.18
C ILE A 548 16.72 -31.49 -30.29
N PHE A 549 17.81 -32.23 -30.50
CA PHE A 549 17.83 -33.30 -31.48
C PHE A 549 16.83 -34.41 -31.17
N GLN A 550 16.72 -34.82 -29.91
CA GLN A 550 15.75 -35.85 -29.50
C GLN A 550 14.31 -35.36 -29.68
N TYR A 551 14.04 -34.09 -29.44
CA TYR A 551 12.75 -33.48 -29.74
C TYR A 551 12.42 -33.52 -31.24
N LEU A 552 13.35 -33.04 -32.10
CA LEU A 552 13.17 -33.04 -33.55
C LEU A 552 12.96 -34.47 -34.09
N LYS A 553 13.77 -35.41 -33.62
CA LYS A 553 13.68 -36.84 -33.98
C LYS A 553 12.34 -37.46 -33.55
N SER A 554 11.80 -37.08 -32.40
CA SER A 554 10.49 -37.57 -31.94
C SER A 554 9.36 -37.07 -32.85
N LYS A 555 9.37 -35.77 -33.19
CA LYS A 555 8.38 -35.15 -34.07
C LYS A 555 8.48 -35.60 -35.53
N ALA A 556 9.68 -35.98 -35.99
CA ALA A 556 9.93 -36.51 -37.34
C ALA A 556 9.05 -37.72 -37.70
N LYS A 557 8.65 -38.54 -36.72
CA LYS A 557 7.75 -39.68 -36.94
C LYS A 557 6.39 -39.31 -37.54
N LYS A 558 5.93 -38.06 -37.33
CA LYS A 558 4.59 -37.60 -37.75
C LYS A 558 4.63 -36.50 -38.81
N SER A 559 5.81 -36.06 -39.24
CA SER A 559 5.92 -34.87 -40.09
C SER A 559 7.22 -34.85 -40.90
N LEU A 560 7.05 -34.68 -42.21
CA LEU A 560 8.15 -34.54 -43.16
C LEU A 560 9.04 -33.33 -42.87
N PHE A 561 8.43 -32.23 -42.40
CA PHE A 561 9.14 -31.03 -41.97
C PHE A 561 10.11 -31.31 -40.83
N TYR A 562 9.65 -32.02 -39.79
CA TYR A 562 10.52 -32.38 -38.67
C TYR A 562 11.57 -33.42 -39.04
N SER A 563 11.30 -34.32 -40.00
CA SER A 563 12.31 -35.22 -40.57
C SER A 563 13.43 -34.47 -41.29
N TYR A 564 13.06 -33.46 -42.09
CA TYR A 564 14.03 -32.57 -42.75
C TYR A 564 14.84 -31.77 -41.73
N GLN A 565 14.17 -31.09 -40.79
CA GLN A 565 14.82 -30.33 -39.73
C GLN A 565 15.75 -31.20 -38.86
N ALA A 566 15.34 -32.40 -38.49
CA ALA A 566 16.19 -33.32 -37.72
C ALA A 566 17.43 -33.75 -38.50
N ALA A 567 17.29 -34.03 -39.80
CA ALA A 567 18.40 -34.43 -40.67
C ALA A 567 19.40 -33.27 -40.89
N THR A 568 18.90 -32.07 -41.20
CA THR A 568 19.74 -30.88 -41.38
C THR A 568 20.39 -30.45 -40.07
N TYR A 569 19.67 -30.48 -38.94
CA TYR A 569 20.23 -30.19 -37.62
C TYR A 569 21.35 -31.18 -37.27
N TYR A 570 21.14 -32.48 -37.52
CA TYR A 570 22.15 -33.50 -37.27
C TYR A 570 23.41 -33.29 -38.12
N LEU A 571 23.26 -33.01 -39.42
CA LEU A 571 24.38 -32.66 -40.30
C LEU A 571 25.14 -31.43 -39.81
N TYR A 572 24.41 -30.39 -39.43
CA TYR A 572 24.98 -29.15 -38.94
C TYR A 572 25.80 -29.38 -37.68
N GLN A 573 25.28 -30.20 -36.75
CA GLN A 573 26.03 -30.59 -35.56
C GLN A 573 27.32 -31.33 -35.94
N MET A 574 27.28 -32.21 -36.94
CA MET A 574 28.46 -32.91 -37.46
C MET A 574 29.43 -32.00 -38.25
N GLY A 575 29.13 -30.70 -38.39
CA GLY A 575 29.96 -29.71 -39.08
C GLY A 575 29.64 -29.55 -40.58
N TYR A 576 28.57 -30.17 -41.05
CA TYR A 576 28.11 -30.10 -42.44
C TYR A 576 26.93 -29.13 -42.53
N SER A 577 27.21 -27.90 -42.91
CA SER A 577 26.20 -26.86 -43.11
C SER A 577 26.05 -26.53 -44.58
N ARG A 578 24.87 -26.06 -44.97
CA ARG A 578 24.56 -25.66 -46.35
C ARG A 578 25.39 -24.45 -46.81
N GLN A 579 25.79 -23.57 -45.90
CA GLN A 579 26.46 -22.30 -46.23
C GLN A 579 25.74 -21.58 -47.39
N ASN A 580 26.45 -21.21 -48.46
CA ASN A 580 25.92 -20.53 -49.64
C ASN A 580 25.40 -21.50 -50.72
N ASP A 581 25.42 -22.82 -50.51
CA ASP A 581 24.96 -23.78 -51.50
C ASP A 581 23.43 -23.72 -51.67
N SER A 582 22.95 -24.03 -52.88
CA SER A 582 21.53 -24.31 -53.09
C SER A 582 21.11 -25.60 -52.34
N PRO A 583 19.82 -25.77 -51.97
CA PRO A 583 19.35 -27.00 -51.32
C PRO A 583 19.67 -28.28 -52.10
N SER A 584 19.65 -28.22 -53.43
CA SER A 584 19.98 -29.35 -54.32
C SER A 584 21.49 -29.66 -54.28
N ASN A 585 22.33 -28.64 -54.42
CA ASN A 585 23.79 -28.81 -54.41
C ASN A 585 24.29 -29.34 -53.07
N PHE A 586 23.75 -28.81 -51.96
CA PHE A 586 24.07 -29.32 -50.63
C PHE A 586 23.63 -30.78 -50.46
N ALA A 587 22.45 -31.14 -50.97
CA ALA A 587 21.95 -32.49 -50.84
C ALA A 587 22.77 -33.52 -51.62
N GLN A 588 23.24 -33.15 -52.81
CA GLN A 588 24.18 -33.98 -53.58
C GLN A 588 25.53 -34.16 -52.87
N LYS A 589 26.06 -33.11 -52.25
CA LYS A 589 27.31 -33.20 -51.44
C LYS A 589 27.16 -34.14 -50.25
N VAL A 590 26.01 -34.09 -49.56
CA VAL A 590 25.70 -35.00 -48.46
C VAL A 590 25.68 -36.45 -48.94
N ASP A 591 25.07 -36.73 -50.08
CA ASP A 591 25.01 -38.09 -50.63
C ASP A 591 26.36 -38.58 -51.16
N TYR A 592 27.14 -37.71 -51.79
CA TYR A 592 28.52 -38.04 -52.17
C TYR A 592 29.36 -38.41 -50.94
N THR A 593 29.17 -37.71 -49.81
CA THR A 593 29.97 -37.90 -48.60
C THR A 593 29.51 -39.11 -47.77
N PHE A 594 28.20 -39.33 -47.66
CA PHE A 594 27.61 -40.30 -46.72
C PHE A 594 26.81 -41.41 -47.38
N GLY A 595 26.50 -41.30 -48.67
CA GLY A 595 25.62 -42.22 -49.39
C GLY A 595 24.21 -42.29 -48.80
N ALA A 596 23.68 -41.18 -48.29
CA ALA A 596 22.58 -41.17 -47.33
C ALA A 596 21.18 -40.85 -47.90
N ASP A 597 21.03 -40.91 -49.22
CA ASP A 597 19.77 -40.68 -49.96
C ASP A 597 19.06 -39.36 -49.62
N TYR A 598 19.83 -38.37 -49.14
CA TYR A 598 19.36 -37.06 -48.71
C TYR A 598 18.90 -36.21 -49.89
N SER A 599 19.46 -36.38 -51.09
CA SER A 599 18.98 -35.73 -52.31
C SER A 599 17.57 -36.19 -52.69
N GLN A 600 17.33 -37.51 -52.67
CA GLN A 600 15.99 -38.08 -52.92
C GLN A 600 14.99 -37.57 -51.88
N PHE A 601 15.35 -37.61 -50.59
CA PHE A 601 14.49 -37.09 -49.53
C PHE A 601 14.23 -35.57 -49.64
N SER A 602 15.27 -34.78 -49.94
CA SER A 602 15.17 -33.33 -50.11
C SER A 602 14.23 -32.96 -51.27
N ASN A 603 14.25 -33.72 -52.36
CA ASN A 603 13.35 -33.52 -53.50
C ASN A 603 11.89 -33.83 -53.12
N ILE A 604 11.64 -34.95 -52.43
CA ILE A 604 10.31 -35.31 -51.93
C ILE A 604 9.78 -34.22 -50.97
N TYR A 605 10.63 -33.73 -50.07
CA TYR A 605 10.25 -32.66 -49.14
C TYR A 605 9.98 -31.33 -49.84
N GLN A 606 10.77 -30.95 -50.85
CA GLN A 606 10.53 -29.72 -51.61
C GLN A 606 9.26 -29.80 -52.45
N LYS A 607 8.97 -30.96 -53.07
CA LYS A 607 7.70 -31.24 -53.74
C LYS A 607 6.54 -31.05 -52.76
N TYR A 608 6.57 -31.75 -51.62
CA TYR A 608 5.56 -31.63 -50.56
C TYR A 608 5.37 -30.18 -50.08
N LYS A 609 6.47 -29.43 -49.88
CA LYS A 609 6.42 -28.06 -49.34
C LYS A 609 5.90 -27.02 -50.34
N TYR A 610 6.30 -27.11 -51.62
CA TYR A 610 6.09 -26.03 -52.59
C TYR A 610 5.07 -26.37 -53.69
N SER A 611 4.85 -27.64 -54.05
CA SER A 611 3.96 -27.98 -55.17
C SER A 611 2.51 -28.28 -54.75
N LYS A 612 2.21 -28.35 -53.44
CA LYS A 612 0.89 -28.75 -52.87
C LYS A 612 0.36 -30.10 -53.41
N GLN A 613 1.19 -30.89 -54.08
CA GLN A 613 0.82 -32.22 -54.59
C GLN A 613 0.92 -33.24 -53.45
N GLU A 614 -0.03 -34.18 -53.43
CA GLU A 614 0.05 -35.33 -52.53
C GLU A 614 1.22 -36.24 -52.92
N LEU A 615 1.85 -36.84 -51.91
CA LEU A 615 2.95 -37.79 -52.11
C LEU A 615 2.39 -39.13 -52.58
N THR A 616 3.12 -39.82 -53.45
CA THR A 616 2.77 -41.20 -53.80
C THR A 616 2.99 -42.13 -52.59
N ALA A 617 2.35 -43.30 -52.59
CA ALA A 617 2.51 -44.29 -51.52
C ALA A 617 4.00 -44.68 -51.31
N ASP A 618 4.76 -44.82 -52.40
CA ASP A 618 6.20 -45.13 -52.38
C ASP A 618 7.02 -43.98 -51.79
N GLU A 619 6.71 -42.72 -52.14
CA GLU A 619 7.37 -41.52 -51.59
C GLU A 619 7.11 -41.40 -50.07
N GLN A 620 5.89 -41.68 -49.63
CA GLN A 620 5.51 -41.64 -48.21
C GLN A 620 6.21 -42.74 -47.42
N GLN A 621 6.28 -43.97 -47.96
CA GLN A 621 6.99 -45.09 -47.34
C GLN A 621 8.48 -44.78 -47.20
N PHE A 622 9.15 -44.34 -48.28
CA PHE A 622 10.56 -43.96 -48.27
C PHE A 622 10.84 -42.88 -47.22
N ALA A 623 10.03 -41.80 -47.21
CA ALA A 623 10.27 -40.68 -46.33
C ALA A 623 10.05 -40.99 -44.85
N SER A 624 9.17 -41.94 -44.52
CA SER A 624 8.97 -42.41 -43.14
C SER A 624 10.16 -43.21 -42.59
N GLN A 625 10.92 -43.87 -43.47
CA GLN A 625 12.08 -44.72 -43.11
C GLN A 625 13.43 -44.01 -43.28
N PHE A 626 13.43 -42.84 -43.91
CA PHE A 626 14.62 -42.07 -44.23
C PHE A 626 15.49 -41.73 -43.00
N LEU A 627 14.92 -41.04 -42.00
CA LEU A 627 15.72 -40.45 -40.92
C LEU A 627 16.54 -41.47 -40.09
N PRO A 628 16.01 -42.65 -39.70
CA PRO A 628 16.81 -43.68 -39.05
C PRO A 628 17.98 -44.18 -39.90
N SER A 629 17.75 -44.48 -41.18
CA SER A 629 18.77 -44.94 -42.14
C SER A 629 19.84 -43.87 -42.36
N PHE A 630 19.40 -42.62 -42.57
CA PHE A 630 20.25 -41.44 -42.72
C PHE A 630 21.21 -41.25 -41.54
N ILE A 631 20.68 -41.26 -40.31
CA ILE A 631 21.51 -41.13 -39.10
C ILE A 631 22.51 -42.29 -38.99
N GLN A 632 22.11 -43.51 -39.33
CA GLN A 632 22.99 -44.68 -39.28
C GLN A 632 24.17 -44.55 -40.26
N LYS A 633 23.91 -44.15 -41.51
CA LYS A 633 24.95 -43.95 -42.53
C LYS A 633 25.95 -42.86 -42.12
N ILE A 634 25.48 -41.74 -41.55
CA ILE A 634 26.38 -40.71 -40.99
C ILE A 634 27.18 -41.27 -39.82
N LYS A 635 26.56 -42.06 -38.94
CA LYS A 635 27.25 -42.68 -37.80
C LYS A 635 28.34 -43.67 -38.21
N GLN A 636 28.25 -44.29 -39.39
CA GLN A 636 29.31 -45.16 -39.90
C GLN A 636 30.54 -44.38 -40.38
N LYS A 637 30.34 -43.16 -40.86
CA LYS A 637 31.42 -42.31 -41.43
C LYS A 637 32.02 -41.32 -40.42
N VAL A 638 31.30 -40.95 -39.36
CA VAL A 638 31.76 -39.99 -38.34
C VAL A 638 32.05 -40.71 -37.01
N PRO A 639 33.30 -40.71 -36.49
CA PRO A 639 33.67 -41.39 -35.25
C PRO A 639 32.88 -40.90 -34.02
N PHE A 640 32.59 -41.81 -33.07
CA PHE A 640 31.80 -41.50 -31.87
C PHE A 640 32.33 -40.30 -31.07
N LYS A 641 33.65 -40.23 -30.84
CA LYS A 641 34.29 -39.12 -30.10
C LYS A 641 34.02 -37.78 -30.77
N LYS A 642 34.11 -37.71 -32.10
CA LYS A 642 33.80 -36.50 -32.88
C LYS A 642 32.32 -36.14 -32.75
N ARG A 643 31.42 -37.12 -32.87
CA ARG A 643 29.98 -36.87 -32.69
C ARG A 643 29.64 -36.33 -31.31
N LEU A 644 30.24 -36.90 -30.25
CA LEU A 644 29.99 -36.48 -28.87
C LEU A 644 30.49 -35.06 -28.61
N VAL A 645 31.74 -34.75 -28.97
CA VAL A 645 32.32 -33.40 -28.78
C VAL A 645 31.50 -32.35 -29.52
N HIS A 646 31.10 -32.64 -30.76
CA HIS A 646 30.29 -31.73 -31.55
C HIS A 646 28.88 -31.51 -30.96
N PHE A 647 28.23 -32.58 -30.48
CA PHE A 647 26.92 -32.45 -29.81
C PHE A 647 26.99 -31.76 -28.44
N LEU A 648 28.15 -31.75 -27.78
CA LEU A 648 28.38 -30.99 -26.56
C LEU A 648 28.78 -29.53 -26.84
N ASN A 649 28.81 -29.08 -28.10
CA ASN A 649 29.10 -27.69 -28.44
C ASN A 649 27.79 -26.89 -28.67
N PRO A 650 27.30 -26.11 -27.69
CA PRO A 650 26.04 -25.38 -27.82
C PRO A 650 26.10 -24.26 -28.87
N PHE A 651 27.29 -23.78 -29.24
CA PHE A 651 27.43 -22.77 -30.27
C PHE A 651 27.01 -23.28 -31.66
N HIS A 652 27.12 -24.59 -31.92
CA HIS A 652 26.62 -25.17 -33.17
C HIS A 652 25.08 -25.08 -33.25
N THR A 653 24.39 -25.28 -32.13
CA THR A 653 22.94 -25.11 -32.03
C THR A 653 22.53 -23.67 -32.26
N LEU A 654 23.19 -22.72 -31.58
CA LEU A 654 22.90 -21.29 -31.74
C LEU A 654 23.14 -20.82 -33.18
N ASN A 655 24.21 -21.30 -33.82
CA ASN A 655 24.52 -20.98 -35.22
C ASN A 655 23.52 -21.61 -36.20
N PHE A 656 22.97 -22.79 -35.90
CA PHE A 656 21.94 -23.42 -36.73
C PHE A 656 20.66 -22.59 -36.80
N PHE A 657 20.19 -22.06 -35.66
CA PHE A 657 18.96 -21.26 -35.57
C PHE A 657 19.13 -19.78 -35.93
N SER A 658 20.36 -19.28 -36.02
CA SER A 658 20.63 -17.90 -36.45
C SER A 658 20.93 -17.77 -37.95
N LYS A 659 21.29 -18.86 -38.64
CA LYS A 659 21.66 -18.87 -40.07
C LYS A 659 20.70 -19.64 -40.99
N ASN A 660 19.70 -20.35 -40.45
CA ASN A 660 18.59 -20.97 -41.18
C ASN A 660 17.28 -20.32 -40.77
#